data_AF-S7WXR4-F1
#
_entry.id   AF-S7WXR4-F1
#
_cell.length_a   1.000
_cell.length_b   1.000
_cell.length_c   1.000
_cell.angle_alpha   90.00
_cell.angle_beta   90.00
_cell.angle_gamma   90.00
#
_symmetry.space_group_name_H-M   'P 1'
#
loop_
_entity.id
_entity.type
_entity.pdbx_description
1 polymer ?
#
loop_
_entity_poly.entity_id
_entity_poly.type
_entity_poly.pdbx_seq_one_letter_code
_entity_poly.pdbx_strand_id
1 'polypeptide(L)'
;MAANYRTPGVYIEEISKFPPSVAQVETAIPAFIGYTEKAREKEADTSETLFLEPKRIVSLLEYETYFGGPDPETGLKVQVTEEAGEKAILVEAPDPEDKSPFLMFYSMQAYFANGGGPCYVISVGVYDDADPVTPVTMAALNTGLQELEKEDEPTLILFPDATALPEAAEFYSIYNNALALCRKMRDRFTIIDTYTNNMETEISLESGVRELITSDLEEKKYGAVYFPYLETILNYSYDPEQTEVSHLITDASPVSDILEEVDDILVEAEGIITDLPTEVSGYDAANTAIQGGTDEEAVTNKSTVADPLNAIVDALNEFVGLMAEIVEDTNNVATMAQEQDETLATAATEAANALNDELEEAGAVPTFIAALQGHLDIMNGDITGGAVKQASTDANTALSNTDVSVLLQSVLDLIDPAILDAMLDIEELDMESDGVLDGFALSDIEAIDSATYNKIKAEINRVKVVLPPSSLVAGIYAKVDSNIGVWKAPANISLNYVVKPTVKVTNDMQDRLNVDTIAGKSINAIRSFTGKGTLIWGARTLAGNDNEWRFISVRRFFNMVEESVKNATQQFVFDANDANTWVKVRAMIENFLILQWRAGALAGAKPEQAFYVRVGLGQTMTAMDIFEGKMNVEIGMAVVRPAEFIILKFSHKMQES
;
A
#
# COMPACT_ATOMS: atom_id res chain seq x y z
N MET A 1 -46.49 54.31 -0.14
CA MET A 1 -47.68 55.18 -0.02
C MET A 1 -47.73 56.08 -1.25
N ALA A 2 -48.86 56.18 -1.95
CA ALA A 2 -49.00 57.12 -3.07
C ALA A 2 -48.90 58.56 -2.53
N ALA A 3 -47.97 59.35 -3.05
CA ALA A 3 -47.84 60.75 -2.70
C ALA A 3 -49.07 61.52 -3.20
N ASN A 4 -49.84 62.12 -2.29
CA ASN A 4 -50.97 62.98 -2.64
C ASN A 4 -50.45 64.40 -2.93
N TYR A 5 -50.19 64.72 -4.19
CA TYR A 5 -49.83 66.09 -4.59
C TYR A 5 -51.07 67.00 -4.53
N ARG A 6 -50.99 68.08 -3.76
CA ARG A 6 -52.12 68.98 -3.48
C ARG A 6 -52.04 70.34 -4.20
N THR A 7 -51.03 70.54 -5.04
CA THR A 7 -50.85 71.79 -5.79
C THR A 7 -50.39 71.52 -7.23
N PRO A 8 -50.71 72.39 -8.20
CA PRO A 8 -50.16 72.28 -9.55
C PRO A 8 -48.68 72.72 -9.58
N GLY A 9 -47.77 71.85 -10.05
CA GLY A 9 -46.33 72.13 -10.14
C GLY A 9 -45.56 71.00 -10.83
N VAL A 10 -44.25 71.20 -11.04
CA VAL A 10 -43.31 70.15 -11.49
C VAL A 10 -42.65 69.55 -10.25
N TYR A 11 -42.78 68.24 -10.07
CA TYR A 11 -42.20 67.50 -8.95
C TYR A 11 -41.07 66.60 -9.45
N ILE A 12 -39.98 66.52 -8.69
CA ILE A 12 -38.90 65.57 -8.89
C ILE A 12 -38.97 64.57 -7.72
N GLU A 13 -39.20 63.30 -8.04
CA GLU A 13 -39.06 62.20 -7.10
C GLU A 13 -37.80 61.42 -7.41
N GLU A 14 -36.94 61.23 -6.41
CA GLU A 14 -35.91 60.20 -6.47
C GLU A 14 -36.54 58.84 -6.17
N ILE A 15 -37.03 58.22 -7.23
CA ILE A 15 -37.36 56.79 -7.21
C ILE A 15 -36.02 56.06 -7.19
N SER A 16 -35.68 55.37 -6.09
CA SER A 16 -34.56 54.43 -6.11
C SER A 16 -34.85 53.38 -7.20
N LYS A 17 -34.17 53.53 -8.33
CA LYS A 17 -34.36 52.71 -9.54
C LYS A 17 -33.61 51.40 -9.49
N PHE A 18 -32.74 51.20 -8.50
CA PHE A 18 -32.04 49.94 -8.35
C PHE A 18 -32.99 48.96 -7.65
N PRO A 19 -33.48 47.93 -8.35
CA PRO A 19 -34.15 46.84 -7.66
C PRO A 19 -33.17 46.23 -6.65
N PRO A 20 -33.67 45.74 -5.50
CA PRO A 20 -32.81 44.98 -4.60
C PRO A 20 -32.20 43.81 -5.37
N SER A 21 -30.94 43.52 -5.10
CA SER A 21 -30.15 42.53 -5.85
C SER A 21 -30.06 41.23 -5.07
N VAL A 22 -30.04 40.11 -5.79
CA VAL A 22 -29.66 38.82 -5.22
C VAL A 22 -28.13 38.81 -5.06
N ALA A 23 -27.66 38.65 -3.82
CA ALA A 23 -26.25 38.34 -3.57
C ALA A 23 -26.03 36.84 -3.80
N GLN A 24 -24.94 36.50 -4.47
CA GLN A 24 -24.53 35.11 -4.65
C GLN A 24 -24.00 34.57 -3.32
N VAL A 25 -24.51 33.41 -2.89
CA VAL A 25 -23.98 32.68 -1.72
C VAL A 25 -22.70 31.93 -2.09
N GLU A 26 -21.89 31.64 -1.07
CA GLU A 26 -20.71 30.79 -1.18
C GLU A 26 -21.08 29.37 -1.62
N THR A 27 -20.23 28.71 -2.42
CA THR A 27 -20.60 27.45 -3.10
C THR A 27 -19.74 26.24 -2.76
N ALA A 28 -18.60 26.46 -2.07
CA ALA A 28 -17.62 25.43 -1.77
C ALA A 28 -16.97 25.63 -0.40
N ILE A 29 -17.82 25.69 0.64
CA ILE A 29 -17.39 25.71 2.04
C ILE A 29 -17.65 24.33 2.62
N PRO A 30 -16.62 23.47 2.73
CA PRO A 30 -16.78 22.14 3.26
C PRO A 30 -16.88 22.12 4.78
N ALA A 31 -17.64 21.16 5.29
CA ALA A 31 -17.59 20.71 6.67
C ALA A 31 -16.93 19.33 6.73
N PHE A 32 -15.82 19.26 7.46
CA PHE A 32 -15.10 18.03 7.76
C PHE A 32 -15.58 17.50 9.11
N ILE A 33 -16.16 16.31 9.12
CA ILE A 33 -16.65 15.64 10.32
C ILE A 33 -15.76 14.43 10.61
N GLY A 34 -15.15 14.39 11.79
CA GLY A 34 -14.25 13.30 12.17
C GLY A 34 -13.50 13.57 13.47
N TYR A 35 -12.41 12.86 13.68
CA TYR A 35 -11.66 12.79 14.93
C TYR A 35 -10.42 13.68 14.85
N THR A 36 -10.03 14.25 15.99
CA THR A 36 -8.92 15.22 16.07
C THR A 36 -8.03 14.93 17.27
N GLU A 37 -6.78 15.41 17.26
CA GLU A 37 -5.85 15.21 18.39
C GLU A 37 -6.37 15.94 19.64
N LYS A 38 -6.96 17.12 19.45
CA LYS A 38 -7.61 17.90 20.50
C LYS A 38 -8.84 18.63 19.95
N ALA A 39 -9.62 19.25 20.81
CA ALA A 39 -10.73 20.11 20.42
C ALA A 39 -10.88 21.24 21.43
N ARG A 40 -10.09 22.31 21.31
CA ARG A 40 -10.02 23.40 22.30
C ARG A 40 -9.98 24.76 21.63
N GLU A 41 -10.70 25.75 22.20
CA GLU A 41 -10.68 27.13 21.69
C GLU A 41 -9.35 27.84 21.99
N LYS A 42 -8.69 27.47 23.10
CA LYS A 42 -7.40 27.99 23.50
C LYS A 42 -6.52 26.86 24.01
N GLU A 43 -5.26 26.83 23.57
CA GLU A 43 -4.26 25.83 24.00
C GLU A 43 -4.20 25.63 25.52
N ALA A 44 -4.24 26.72 26.29
CA ALA A 44 -4.06 26.71 27.75
C ALA A 44 -5.35 26.44 28.56
N ASP A 45 -6.51 26.35 27.91
CA ASP A 45 -7.80 26.22 28.60
C ASP A 45 -8.45 24.86 28.29
N THR A 46 -8.47 23.98 29.29
CA THR A 46 -9.12 22.66 29.19
C THR A 46 -10.62 22.71 29.50
N SER A 47 -11.17 23.88 29.85
CA SER A 47 -12.59 24.05 30.18
C SER A 47 -13.47 24.50 29.00
N GLU A 48 -12.89 25.18 28.00
CA GLU A 48 -13.55 25.55 26.75
C GLU A 48 -13.25 24.49 25.66
N THR A 49 -14.19 23.57 25.46
CA THR A 49 -14.07 22.47 24.47
C THR A 49 -14.81 22.80 23.18
N LEU A 50 -14.19 22.46 22.05
CA LEU A 50 -14.81 22.48 20.71
C LEU A 50 -15.40 21.12 20.32
N PHE A 51 -15.52 20.19 21.26
CA PHE A 51 -16.11 18.89 21.03
C PHE A 51 -17.57 19.02 20.57
N LEU A 52 -17.88 18.44 19.41
CA LEU A 52 -19.18 18.55 18.73
C LEU A 52 -19.63 19.99 18.43
N GLU A 53 -18.72 20.96 18.47
CA GLU A 53 -19.01 22.34 18.09
C GLU A 53 -18.44 22.62 16.69
N PRO A 54 -19.30 22.93 15.69
CA PRO A 54 -18.82 23.30 14.36
C PRO A 54 -17.95 24.56 14.41
N LYS A 55 -16.65 24.41 14.17
CA LYS A 55 -15.71 25.54 14.15
C LYS A 55 -15.33 25.91 12.72
N ARG A 56 -15.59 27.17 12.36
CA ARG A 56 -15.08 27.74 11.11
C ARG A 56 -13.60 28.08 11.24
N ILE A 57 -12.81 27.60 10.27
CA ILE A 57 -11.38 27.89 10.14
C ILE A 57 -11.05 28.35 8.71
N VAL A 58 -9.94 29.07 8.54
CA VAL A 58 -9.50 29.59 7.23
C VAL A 58 -8.12 29.11 6.81
N SER A 59 -7.39 28.42 7.67
CA SER A 59 -6.03 27.94 7.37
C SER A 59 -5.67 26.68 8.17
N LEU A 60 -4.63 25.97 7.70
CA LEU A 60 -4.07 24.82 8.42
C LEU A 60 -3.50 25.22 9.78
N LEU A 61 -2.95 26.43 9.93
CA LEU A 61 -2.43 26.91 11.22
C LEU A 61 -3.55 27.05 12.27
N GLU A 62 -4.73 27.50 11.86
CA GLU A 62 -5.90 27.52 12.75
C GLU A 62 -6.37 26.10 13.09
N TYR A 63 -6.32 25.18 12.13
CA TYR A 63 -6.59 23.77 12.42
C TYR A 63 -5.64 23.24 13.50
N GLU A 64 -4.32 23.39 13.33
CA GLU A 64 -3.32 22.93 14.30
C GLU A 64 -3.54 23.55 15.68
N THR A 65 -3.91 24.83 15.73
CA THR A 65 -4.18 25.55 16.98
C THR A 65 -5.38 24.96 17.73
N TYR A 66 -6.49 24.68 17.04
CA TYR A 66 -7.75 24.25 17.68
C TYR A 66 -7.88 22.73 17.81
N PHE A 67 -7.32 21.99 16.85
CA PHE A 67 -7.56 20.57 16.63
C PHE A 67 -6.31 19.70 16.64
N GLY A 68 -5.12 20.31 16.58
CA GLY A 68 -3.85 19.62 16.76
C GLY A 68 -3.27 18.95 15.52
N GLY A 69 -2.39 17.99 15.74
CA GLY A 69 -1.63 17.24 14.74
C GLY A 69 -2.31 15.94 14.28
N PRO A 70 -1.55 15.05 13.62
CA PRO A 70 -1.94 13.68 13.33
C PRO A 70 -1.62 12.74 14.50
N ASP A 71 -2.36 11.64 14.59
CA ASP A 71 -2.05 10.51 15.47
C ASP A 71 -0.77 9.80 14.98
N PRO A 72 0.26 9.62 15.83
CA PRO A 72 1.48 8.92 15.45
C PRO A 72 1.25 7.43 15.16
N GLU A 73 1.82 6.93 14.07
CA GLU A 73 1.79 5.49 13.75
C GLU A 73 2.67 4.71 14.72
N THR A 74 2.14 3.61 15.25
CA THR A 74 2.86 2.67 16.11
C THR A 74 3.33 1.40 15.38
N GLY A 75 2.74 1.09 14.22
CA GLY A 75 3.01 -0.14 13.45
C GLY A 75 4.06 -0.01 12.33
N LEU A 76 4.90 1.02 12.31
CA LEU A 76 5.96 1.16 11.29
C LEU A 76 7.03 0.08 11.49
N LYS A 77 7.17 -0.82 10.51
CA LYS A 77 8.18 -1.89 10.56
C LYS A 77 9.50 -1.36 10.01
N VAL A 78 10.52 -1.30 10.86
CA VAL A 78 11.88 -0.92 10.50
C VAL A 78 12.78 -2.14 10.64
N GLN A 79 13.32 -2.61 9.52
CA GLN A 79 14.24 -3.73 9.47
C GLN A 79 15.62 -3.24 8.97
N VAL A 80 16.65 -3.61 9.70
CA VAL A 80 18.05 -3.45 9.31
C VAL A 80 18.61 -4.84 9.05
N THR A 81 19.15 -5.07 7.87
CA THR A 81 19.86 -6.31 7.53
C THR A 81 21.33 -5.97 7.35
N GLU A 82 22.22 -6.64 8.07
CA GLU A 82 23.68 -6.45 7.99
C GLU A 82 24.34 -7.67 7.36
N GLU A 83 25.00 -7.47 6.23
CA GLU A 83 25.75 -8.53 5.52
C GLU A 83 27.20 -8.07 5.35
N ALA A 84 28.16 -8.83 5.84
CA ALA A 84 29.59 -8.50 5.79
C ALA A 84 29.93 -7.06 6.29
N GLY A 85 29.18 -6.56 7.28
CA GLY A 85 29.31 -5.21 7.84
C GLY A 85 28.61 -4.10 7.06
N GLU A 86 27.93 -4.42 5.94
CA GLU A 86 27.09 -3.48 5.19
C GLU A 86 25.62 -3.58 5.64
N LYS A 87 25.08 -2.48 6.16
CA LYS A 87 23.68 -2.38 6.60
C LYS A 87 22.75 -1.91 5.49
N ALA A 88 21.84 -2.76 5.07
CA ALA A 88 20.63 -2.45 4.30
C ALA A 88 19.46 -2.11 5.24
N ILE A 89 18.59 -1.19 4.81
CA ILE A 89 17.43 -0.76 5.62
C ILE A 89 16.19 -0.89 4.77
N LEU A 90 15.20 -1.60 5.30
CA LEU A 90 13.86 -1.70 4.77
C LEU A 90 12.89 -1.08 5.77
N VAL A 91 12.01 -0.21 5.28
CA VAL A 91 10.91 0.34 6.08
C VAL A 91 9.61 0.09 5.35
N GLU A 92 8.67 -0.54 6.04
CA GLU A 92 7.35 -0.83 5.51
C GLU A 92 6.29 0.02 6.21
N ALA A 93 5.20 0.31 5.49
CA ALA A 93 4.05 0.96 6.09
C ALA A 93 3.38 0.04 7.12
N PRO A 94 2.65 0.60 8.10
CA PRO A 94 1.87 -0.22 9.02
C PRO A 94 0.88 -1.10 8.28
N ASP A 95 0.69 -2.32 8.79
CA ASP A 95 -0.37 -3.19 8.31
C ASP A 95 -1.73 -2.50 8.51
N PRO A 96 -2.75 -2.81 7.69
CA PRO A 96 -4.06 -2.15 7.79
C PRO A 96 -4.73 -2.22 9.17
N GLU A 97 -4.37 -3.24 9.97
CA GLU A 97 -4.91 -3.47 11.33
C GLU A 97 -4.22 -2.61 12.39
N ASP A 98 -2.94 -2.28 12.19
CA ASP A 98 -2.10 -1.49 13.12
C ASP A 98 -2.03 -0.02 12.73
N LYS A 99 -2.52 0.32 11.53
CA LYS A 99 -2.52 1.69 11.02
C LYS A 99 -3.47 2.58 11.82
N SER A 100 -3.03 3.79 12.14
CA SER A 100 -3.90 4.80 12.74
C SER A 100 -5.15 5.05 11.88
N PRO A 101 -6.36 5.01 12.47
CA PRO A 101 -7.61 5.22 11.74
C PRO A 101 -7.87 6.69 11.39
N PHE A 102 -7.07 7.63 11.92
CA PHE A 102 -7.37 9.06 11.89
C PHE A 102 -6.62 9.80 10.75
N LEU A 103 -7.38 10.19 9.72
CA LEU A 103 -6.89 10.85 8.52
C LEU A 103 -7.24 12.34 8.44
N MET A 104 -7.98 12.87 9.42
CA MET A 104 -8.44 14.28 9.44
C MET A 104 -7.29 15.28 9.21
N PHE A 105 -6.19 15.20 9.95
CA PHE A 105 -5.06 16.15 9.80
C PHE A 105 -4.47 16.12 8.38
N TYR A 106 -4.16 14.93 7.87
CA TYR A 106 -3.62 14.76 6.51
C TYR A 106 -4.62 15.23 5.44
N SER A 107 -5.92 15.00 5.66
CA SER A 107 -7.00 15.50 4.82
C SER A 107 -7.03 17.02 4.75
N MET A 108 -6.83 17.70 5.88
CA MET A 108 -6.76 19.16 5.95
C MET A 108 -5.55 19.71 5.19
N GLN A 109 -4.38 19.08 5.34
CA GLN A 109 -3.19 19.44 4.56
C GLN A 109 -3.46 19.33 3.05
N ALA A 110 -4.07 18.21 2.64
CA ALA A 110 -4.37 17.94 1.25
C ALA A 110 -5.44 18.89 0.67
N TYR A 111 -6.44 19.26 1.46
CA TYR A 111 -7.49 20.23 1.12
C TYR A 111 -6.89 21.62 0.82
N PHE A 112 -6.13 22.18 1.76
CA PHE A 112 -5.53 23.51 1.59
C PHE A 112 -4.49 23.52 0.45
N ALA A 113 -3.71 22.46 0.28
CA ALA A 113 -2.74 22.34 -0.82
C ALA A 113 -3.40 22.32 -2.22
N ASN A 114 -4.68 21.93 -2.31
CA ASN A 114 -5.45 21.88 -3.55
C ASN A 114 -6.30 23.13 -3.81
N GLY A 115 -6.11 24.19 -3.02
CA GLY A 115 -6.83 25.46 -3.17
C GLY A 115 -8.08 25.57 -2.31
N GLY A 116 -8.11 24.82 -1.20
CA GLY A 116 -9.11 24.96 -0.15
C GLY A 116 -9.17 26.38 0.41
N GLY A 117 -10.39 26.84 0.68
CA GLY A 117 -10.68 28.11 1.36
C GLY A 117 -11.23 27.86 2.77
N PRO A 118 -12.02 28.80 3.31
CA PRO A 118 -12.70 28.61 4.58
C PRO A 118 -13.49 27.30 4.63
N CYS A 119 -13.45 26.62 5.78
CA CYS A 119 -14.14 25.37 6.02
C CYS A 119 -14.56 25.25 7.48
N TYR A 120 -15.45 24.31 7.74
CA TYR A 120 -15.87 23.93 9.08
C TYR A 120 -15.23 22.61 9.47
N VAL A 121 -14.85 22.50 10.73
CA VAL A 121 -14.35 21.27 11.33
C VAL A 121 -15.25 20.95 12.51
N ILE A 122 -15.71 19.71 12.57
CA ILE A 122 -16.53 19.18 13.67
C ILE A 122 -15.80 17.98 14.22
N SER A 123 -15.18 18.17 15.38
CA SER A 123 -14.54 17.08 16.12
C SER A 123 -15.61 16.24 16.82
N VAL A 124 -15.70 14.97 16.47
CA VAL A 124 -16.64 14.00 17.07
C VAL A 124 -15.99 13.09 18.10
N GLY A 125 -14.67 13.23 18.29
CA GLY A 125 -13.87 12.42 19.19
C GLY A 125 -12.42 12.90 19.21
N VAL A 126 -11.75 12.63 20.32
CA VAL A 126 -10.36 13.03 20.58
C VAL A 126 -9.53 11.79 20.89
N TYR A 127 -8.34 11.68 20.29
CA TYR A 127 -7.46 10.51 20.48
C TYR A 127 -6.27 10.75 21.42
N ASP A 128 -5.91 12.00 21.72
CA ASP A 128 -4.93 12.35 22.77
C ASP A 128 -5.64 12.67 24.11
N ASP A 129 -6.61 11.82 24.50
CA ASP A 129 -7.32 11.93 25.79
C ASP A 129 -7.02 10.69 26.66
N ALA A 130 -7.21 10.81 27.98
CA ALA A 130 -6.92 9.75 28.94
C ALA A 130 -7.72 8.45 28.69
N ASP A 131 -8.89 8.58 28.06
CA ASP A 131 -9.72 7.49 27.54
C ASP A 131 -9.91 7.73 26.02
N PRO A 132 -8.95 7.34 25.16
CA PRO A 132 -9.01 7.64 23.73
C PRO A 132 -10.20 6.94 23.07
N VAL A 133 -10.92 7.66 22.20
CA VAL A 133 -12.06 7.10 21.48
C VAL A 133 -11.56 6.22 20.33
N THR A 134 -11.36 4.92 20.60
CA THR A 134 -11.09 3.90 19.60
C THR A 134 -12.10 2.76 19.72
N PRO A 135 -12.76 2.31 18.62
CA PRO A 135 -12.57 2.67 17.20
C PRO A 135 -13.44 3.87 16.72
N VAL A 136 -13.22 4.29 15.46
CA VAL A 136 -14.12 5.21 14.73
C VAL A 136 -15.52 4.60 14.66
N THR A 137 -16.56 5.38 14.99
CA THR A 137 -17.94 4.88 14.99
C THR A 137 -18.87 5.70 14.10
N MET A 138 -19.80 5.01 13.42
CA MET A 138 -20.84 5.68 12.62
C MET A 138 -21.71 6.60 13.49
N ALA A 139 -21.97 6.23 14.75
CA ALA A 139 -22.80 7.02 15.67
C ALA A 139 -22.18 8.39 15.98
N ALA A 140 -20.87 8.44 16.22
CA ALA A 140 -20.15 9.70 16.46
C ALA A 140 -20.20 10.61 15.21
N LEU A 141 -19.88 10.07 14.03
CA LEU A 141 -19.94 10.81 12.77
C LEU A 141 -21.35 11.34 12.47
N ASN A 142 -22.38 10.54 12.73
CA ASN A 142 -23.77 10.96 12.54
C ASN A 142 -24.19 12.06 13.54
N THR A 143 -23.63 12.07 14.75
CA THR A 143 -23.85 13.14 15.72
C THR A 143 -23.23 14.45 15.22
N GLY A 144 -22.00 14.40 14.69
CA GLY A 144 -21.39 15.56 14.03
C GLY A 144 -22.22 16.08 12.84
N LEU A 145 -22.84 15.19 12.07
CA LEU A 145 -23.75 15.56 10.98
C LEU A 145 -25.02 16.28 11.48
N GLN A 146 -25.55 15.91 12.64
CA GLN A 146 -26.70 16.58 13.27
C GLN A 146 -26.33 17.97 13.78
N GLU A 147 -25.12 18.15 14.32
CA GLU A 147 -24.62 19.46 14.73
C GLU A 147 -24.39 20.37 13.51
N LEU A 148 -23.87 19.81 12.42
CA LEU A 148 -23.69 20.51 11.15
C LEU A 148 -25.00 21.05 10.55
N GLU A 149 -26.15 20.40 10.81
CA GLU A 149 -27.46 20.89 10.34
C GLU A 149 -27.80 22.29 10.89
N LYS A 150 -27.26 22.66 12.07
CA LYS A 150 -27.54 23.94 12.73
C LYS A 150 -26.80 25.13 12.10
N GLU A 151 -25.76 24.86 11.32
CA GLU A 151 -24.93 25.86 10.64
C GLU A 151 -25.41 26.10 9.21
N ASP A 152 -25.58 27.35 8.79
CA ASP A 152 -26.15 27.70 7.47
C ASP A 152 -25.09 27.81 6.35
N GLU A 153 -23.85 28.19 6.67
CA GLU A 153 -22.79 28.45 5.69
C GLU A 153 -22.22 27.20 4.97
N PRO A 154 -22.10 26.01 5.60
CA PRO A 154 -21.53 24.84 4.95
C PRO A 154 -22.33 24.34 3.73
N THR A 155 -21.63 24.14 2.62
CA THR A 155 -22.22 23.66 1.35
C THR A 155 -21.68 22.31 0.91
N LEU A 156 -20.54 21.85 1.45
CA LEU A 156 -20.01 20.52 1.20
C LEU A 156 -19.90 19.70 2.50
N ILE A 157 -20.08 18.37 2.42
CA ILE A 157 -19.99 17.45 3.57
C ILE A 157 -18.97 16.36 3.26
N LEU A 158 -18.02 16.15 4.18
CA LEU A 158 -16.94 15.17 4.09
C LEU A 158 -16.73 14.43 5.42
N PHE A 159 -16.26 13.18 5.33
CA PHE A 159 -15.92 12.33 6.48
C PHE A 159 -14.52 11.71 6.31
N PRO A 160 -13.44 12.44 6.63
CA PRO A 160 -12.06 11.99 6.44
C PRO A 160 -11.73 10.63 7.04
N ASP A 161 -12.29 10.32 8.22
CA ASP A 161 -11.98 9.11 8.98
C ASP A 161 -12.97 7.97 8.71
N ALA A 162 -13.98 8.18 7.86
CA ALA A 162 -15.02 7.17 7.64
C ALA A 162 -14.45 5.85 7.11
N THR A 163 -13.34 5.86 6.38
CA THR A 163 -12.72 4.66 5.83
C THR A 163 -12.21 3.69 6.90
N ALA A 164 -12.08 4.14 8.15
CA ALA A 164 -11.75 3.30 9.30
C ALA A 164 -12.97 2.61 9.93
N LEU A 165 -14.19 2.81 9.39
CA LEU A 165 -15.36 2.07 9.84
C LEU A 165 -15.20 0.57 9.53
N PRO A 166 -15.57 -0.33 10.45
CA PRO A 166 -15.29 -1.77 10.32
C PRO A 166 -16.10 -2.44 9.20
N GLU A 167 -17.25 -1.87 8.84
CA GLU A 167 -18.20 -2.49 7.92
C GLU A 167 -18.59 -1.53 6.77
N ALA A 168 -18.61 -2.05 5.55
CA ALA A 168 -19.03 -1.30 4.36
C ALA A 168 -20.45 -0.73 4.50
N ALA A 169 -21.35 -1.48 5.14
CA ALA A 169 -22.73 -1.05 5.37
C ALA A 169 -22.82 0.19 6.26
N GLU A 170 -22.00 0.27 7.31
CA GLU A 170 -21.92 1.47 8.17
C GLU A 170 -21.32 2.65 7.42
N PHE A 171 -20.25 2.42 6.66
CA PHE A 171 -19.61 3.42 5.81
C PHE A 171 -20.58 4.08 4.84
N TYR A 172 -21.34 3.32 4.06
CA TYR A 172 -22.29 3.95 3.12
C TYR A 172 -23.56 4.46 3.81
N SER A 173 -23.90 3.95 5.00
CA SER A 173 -25.02 4.46 5.80
C SER A 173 -24.79 5.91 6.26
N ILE A 174 -23.57 6.27 6.69
CA ILE A 174 -23.26 7.67 7.02
C ILE A 174 -23.38 8.60 5.81
N TYR A 175 -22.96 8.15 4.62
CA TYR A 175 -23.17 8.90 3.38
C TYR A 175 -24.64 9.01 2.97
N ASN A 176 -25.46 7.97 3.21
CA ASN A 176 -26.91 8.04 2.99
C ASN A 176 -27.56 9.09 3.91
N ASN A 177 -27.13 9.17 5.17
CA ASN A 177 -27.59 10.21 6.09
C ASN A 177 -27.16 11.61 5.60
N ALA A 178 -25.94 11.76 5.09
CA ALA A 178 -25.46 13.02 4.51
C ALA A 178 -26.28 13.40 3.26
N LEU A 179 -26.59 12.46 2.37
CA LEU A 179 -27.45 12.69 1.20
C LEU A 179 -28.86 13.10 1.60
N ALA A 180 -29.44 12.48 2.63
CA ALA A 180 -30.74 12.84 3.17
C ALA A 180 -30.74 14.27 3.74
N LEU A 181 -29.66 14.67 4.43
CA LEU A 181 -29.48 16.05 4.89
C LEU A 181 -29.35 17.02 3.70
N CYS A 182 -28.55 16.69 2.69
CA CYS A 182 -28.43 17.51 1.49
C CYS A 182 -29.77 17.69 0.77
N ARG A 183 -30.59 16.64 0.69
CA ARG A 183 -31.95 16.73 0.14
C ARG A 183 -32.87 17.61 0.99
N LYS A 184 -32.78 17.51 2.32
CA LYS A 184 -33.59 18.28 3.27
C LYS A 184 -33.31 19.78 3.13
N MET A 185 -32.04 20.17 3.07
CA MET A 185 -31.62 21.57 3.07
C MET A 185 -31.54 22.18 1.66
N ARG A 186 -31.29 21.34 0.64
CA ARG A 186 -31.25 21.64 -0.82
C ARG A 186 -30.09 22.53 -1.30
N ASP A 187 -29.28 23.01 -0.39
CA ASP A 187 -28.09 23.83 -0.62
C ASP A 187 -26.78 23.03 -0.49
N ARG A 188 -26.77 21.94 0.27
CA ARG A 188 -25.58 21.08 0.50
C ARG A 188 -25.34 20.02 -0.58
N PHE A 189 -24.09 19.54 -0.62
CA PHE A 189 -23.65 18.46 -1.50
C PHE A 189 -22.57 17.62 -0.81
N THR A 190 -22.64 16.29 -0.85
CA THR A 190 -21.63 15.42 -0.22
C THR A 190 -20.63 14.86 -1.23
N ILE A 191 -19.35 14.84 -0.85
CA ILE A 191 -18.29 14.19 -1.64
C ILE A 191 -18.00 12.86 -0.95
N ILE A 192 -18.10 11.78 -1.72
CA ILE A 192 -18.14 10.43 -1.20
C ILE A 192 -16.88 9.69 -1.63
N ASP A 193 -16.15 9.16 -0.66
CA ASP A 193 -15.08 8.22 -0.90
C ASP A 193 -15.62 6.80 -1.11
N THR A 194 -14.83 5.95 -1.73
CA THR A 194 -15.08 4.50 -1.74
C THR A 194 -14.70 3.86 -0.41
N TYR A 195 -15.31 2.75 -0.03
CA TYR A 195 -15.00 2.09 1.24
C TYR A 195 -13.63 1.41 1.19
N THR A 196 -13.38 0.74 0.07
CA THR A 196 -12.13 0.07 -0.25
C THR A 196 -11.48 0.70 -1.46
N ASN A 197 -10.22 0.34 -1.65
CA ASN A 197 -9.48 0.66 -2.85
C ASN A 197 -9.50 -0.48 -3.89
N ASN A 198 -10.54 -1.33 -3.86
CA ASN A 198 -10.71 -2.46 -4.76
C ASN A 198 -11.87 -2.20 -5.73
N MET A 199 -11.55 -2.13 -7.02
CA MET A 199 -12.57 -1.87 -8.05
C MET A 199 -13.68 -2.91 -8.08
N GLU A 200 -13.40 -4.20 -7.87
CA GLU A 200 -14.42 -5.26 -7.90
C GLU A 200 -15.42 -5.11 -6.76
N THR A 201 -14.93 -4.79 -5.55
CA THR A 201 -15.77 -4.51 -4.38
C THR A 201 -16.62 -3.26 -4.60
N GLU A 202 -16.02 -2.16 -5.06
CA GLU A 202 -16.73 -0.88 -5.19
C GLU A 202 -17.82 -0.88 -6.28
N ILE A 203 -17.65 -1.70 -7.32
CA ILE A 203 -18.67 -1.91 -8.36
C ILE A 203 -19.59 -3.09 -8.05
N SER A 204 -19.37 -3.82 -6.96
CA SER A 204 -20.19 -4.95 -6.53
C SER A 204 -21.62 -4.49 -6.22
N LEU A 205 -22.59 -5.34 -6.58
CA LEU A 205 -24.00 -5.17 -6.25
C LEU A 205 -24.36 -5.70 -4.86
N GLU A 206 -23.41 -6.19 -4.07
CA GLU A 206 -23.70 -6.64 -2.70
C GLU A 206 -22.99 -5.79 -1.65
N SER A 207 -21.75 -5.35 -1.93
CA SER A 207 -20.85 -4.76 -0.94
C SER A 207 -20.35 -3.36 -1.26
N GLY A 208 -20.69 -2.80 -2.42
CA GLY A 208 -20.13 -1.53 -2.89
C GLY A 208 -21.13 -0.38 -3.02
N VAL A 209 -20.65 0.71 -3.61
CA VAL A 209 -21.40 1.94 -3.94
C VAL A 209 -22.73 1.63 -4.62
N ARG A 210 -22.76 0.63 -5.50
CA ARG A 210 -23.92 0.35 -6.36
C ARG A 210 -25.11 -0.21 -5.61
N GLU A 211 -24.90 -0.86 -4.48
CA GLU A 211 -25.96 -1.42 -3.66
C GLU A 211 -26.23 -0.58 -2.41
N LEU A 212 -25.17 -0.27 -1.65
CA LEU A 212 -25.30 0.23 -0.29
C LEU A 212 -25.63 1.71 -0.18
N ILE A 213 -25.37 2.50 -1.23
CA ILE A 213 -25.87 3.89 -1.31
C ILE A 213 -27.34 3.90 -1.73
N THR A 214 -28.13 4.88 -1.30
CA THR A 214 -29.55 5.06 -1.64
C THR A 214 -29.85 4.87 -3.14
N SER A 215 -31.02 4.28 -3.43
CA SER A 215 -31.55 4.13 -4.78
C SER A 215 -32.44 5.31 -5.22
N ASP A 216 -32.83 6.19 -4.29
CA ASP A 216 -33.71 7.33 -4.55
C ASP A 216 -32.99 8.41 -5.39
N LEU A 217 -33.58 8.72 -6.55
CA LEU A 217 -33.08 9.74 -7.46
C LEU A 217 -33.01 11.13 -6.79
N GLU A 218 -33.94 11.44 -5.90
CA GLU A 218 -34.01 12.74 -5.22
C GLU A 218 -32.85 12.96 -4.24
N GLU A 219 -32.15 11.89 -3.86
CA GLU A 219 -30.97 11.93 -3.00
C GLU A 219 -29.69 11.82 -3.83
N LYS A 220 -29.63 10.90 -4.80
CA LYS A 220 -28.46 10.67 -5.67
C LYS A 220 -27.93 11.94 -6.34
N LYS A 221 -28.79 12.90 -6.68
CA LYS A 221 -28.32 14.15 -7.31
C LYS A 221 -27.40 14.97 -6.41
N TYR A 222 -27.46 14.82 -5.09
CA TYR A 222 -26.72 15.63 -4.10
C TYR A 222 -25.36 15.06 -3.69
N GLY A 223 -24.87 14.00 -4.33
CA GLY A 223 -23.55 13.45 -4.03
C GLY A 223 -22.74 13.07 -5.26
N ALA A 224 -21.42 12.98 -5.09
CA ALA A 224 -20.50 12.47 -6.10
C ALA A 224 -19.45 11.57 -5.46
N VAL A 225 -19.24 10.40 -6.06
CA VAL A 225 -18.25 9.42 -5.60
C VAL A 225 -16.95 9.60 -6.39
N TYR A 226 -15.81 9.48 -5.73
CA TYR A 226 -14.49 9.54 -6.35
C TYR A 226 -13.64 8.30 -6.03
N PHE A 227 -12.93 7.80 -7.04
CA PHE A 227 -12.07 6.60 -6.95
C PHE A 227 -10.87 6.77 -7.88
N PRO A 228 -9.68 6.22 -7.58
CA PRO A 228 -9.29 5.47 -6.37
C PRO A 228 -8.68 6.36 -5.29
N TYR A 229 -8.13 5.73 -4.23
CA TYR A 229 -7.28 6.39 -3.25
C TYR A 229 -5.98 6.91 -3.89
N LEU A 230 -5.31 7.81 -3.20
CA LEU A 230 -4.20 8.57 -3.73
C LEU A 230 -2.97 8.39 -2.85
N GLU A 231 -1.86 7.96 -3.45
CA GLU A 231 -0.55 8.03 -2.81
C GLU A 231 -0.11 9.49 -2.77
N THR A 232 0.12 10.00 -1.56
CA THR A 232 0.47 11.40 -1.36
C THR A 232 1.98 11.60 -1.24
N ILE A 233 2.41 12.85 -1.06
CA ILE A 233 3.80 13.16 -0.65
C ILE A 233 3.93 13.32 0.87
N LEU A 234 2.82 13.19 1.61
CA LEU A 234 2.77 13.39 3.05
C LEU A 234 3.47 12.22 3.76
N ASN A 235 4.25 12.55 4.78
CA ASN A 235 4.92 11.57 5.61
C ASN A 235 3.99 11.12 6.72
N TYR A 236 4.13 9.86 7.14
CA TYR A 236 3.55 9.42 8.39
C TYR A 236 4.18 10.17 9.57
N SER A 237 3.33 10.53 10.53
CA SER A 237 3.77 10.89 11.88
C SER A 237 4.09 9.60 12.63
N TYR A 238 5.13 9.62 13.45
CA TYR A 238 5.56 8.49 14.25
C TYR A 238 6.30 8.98 15.48
N ASP A 239 6.28 8.18 16.54
CA ASP A 239 7.06 8.46 17.76
C ASP A 239 8.35 7.63 17.73
N PRO A 240 9.54 8.26 17.64
CA PRO A 240 10.81 7.55 17.71
C PRO A 240 11.02 6.73 18.98
N GLU A 241 10.36 7.08 20.10
CA GLU A 241 10.45 6.34 21.36
C GLU A 241 9.63 5.04 21.35
N GLN A 242 8.63 4.94 20.47
CA GLN A 242 7.75 3.77 20.33
C GLN A 242 8.01 2.97 19.04
N THR A 243 8.90 3.45 18.16
CA THR A 243 9.26 2.76 16.91
C THR A 243 10.41 1.80 17.18
N GLU A 244 10.12 0.51 17.26
CA GLU A 244 11.13 -0.54 17.45
C GLU A 244 11.84 -0.87 16.13
N VAL A 245 13.12 -1.20 16.21
CA VAL A 245 13.94 -1.60 15.06
C VAL A 245 14.33 -3.06 15.20
N SER A 246 14.03 -3.85 14.17
CA SER A 246 14.60 -5.18 14.02
C SER A 246 15.94 -5.09 13.31
N HIS A 247 16.97 -5.75 13.85
CA HIS A 247 18.29 -5.80 13.24
C HIS A 247 18.73 -7.25 13.10
N LEU A 248 18.84 -7.72 11.87
CA LEU A 248 19.31 -9.05 11.53
C LEU A 248 20.70 -8.96 10.92
N ILE A 249 21.61 -9.81 11.36
CA ILE A 249 22.90 -10.04 10.75
C ILE A 249 22.80 -11.32 9.94
N THR A 250 23.13 -11.25 8.66
CA THR A 250 23.29 -12.38 7.75
C THR A 250 24.79 -12.57 7.51
N ASP A 251 25.38 -13.57 8.16
CA ASP A 251 26.80 -13.92 8.00
C ASP A 251 26.97 -15.08 7.01
N ALA A 252 28.17 -15.20 6.41
CA ALA A 252 28.52 -16.37 5.62
C ALA A 252 28.51 -17.62 6.52
N SER A 253 27.89 -18.71 6.05
CA SER A 253 27.82 -19.94 6.82
C SER A 253 29.24 -20.46 7.11
N PRO A 254 29.62 -20.71 8.38
CA PRO A 254 30.86 -21.38 8.76
C PRO A 254 30.94 -22.82 8.22
N VAL A 255 29.84 -23.35 7.65
CA VAL A 255 29.81 -24.62 6.92
C VAL A 255 30.44 -24.50 5.53
N SER A 256 30.47 -23.30 4.93
CA SER A 256 31.05 -23.07 3.60
C SER A 256 32.55 -23.38 3.56
N ASP A 257 33.30 -22.99 4.60
CA ASP A 257 34.74 -23.29 4.69
C ASP A 257 34.99 -24.80 4.83
N ILE A 258 34.12 -25.50 5.57
CA ILE A 258 34.20 -26.96 5.76
C ILE A 258 33.85 -27.70 4.46
N LEU A 259 32.88 -27.21 3.69
CA LEU A 259 32.55 -27.78 2.38
C LEU A 259 33.69 -27.66 1.38
N GLU A 260 34.45 -26.57 1.40
CA GLU A 260 35.67 -26.41 0.58
C GLU A 260 36.75 -27.42 0.98
N GLU A 261 36.93 -27.66 2.29
CA GLU A 261 37.86 -28.67 2.81
C GLU A 261 37.45 -30.10 2.42
N VAL A 262 36.16 -30.44 2.49
CA VAL A 262 35.64 -31.75 2.04
C VAL A 262 35.82 -31.97 0.53
N ASP A 263 35.65 -30.93 -0.30
CA ASP A 263 35.90 -31.02 -1.75
C ASP A 263 37.38 -31.32 -2.04
N ASP A 264 38.30 -30.65 -1.35
CA ASP A 264 39.75 -30.90 -1.46
C ASP A 264 40.12 -32.35 -1.04
N ILE A 265 39.53 -32.84 0.05
CA ILE A 265 39.73 -34.22 0.52
C ILE A 265 39.23 -35.24 -0.51
N LEU A 266 38.05 -35.00 -1.11
CA LEU A 266 37.48 -35.88 -2.14
C LEU A 266 38.39 -35.97 -3.37
N VAL A 267 38.95 -34.84 -3.81
CA VAL A 267 39.90 -34.81 -4.93
C VAL A 267 41.15 -35.64 -4.63
N GLU A 268 41.68 -35.58 -3.40
CA GLU A 268 42.83 -36.39 -2.99
C GLU A 268 42.48 -37.89 -2.95
N ALA A 269 41.31 -38.24 -2.40
CA ALA A 269 40.82 -39.61 -2.34
C ALA A 269 40.60 -40.23 -3.74
N GLU A 270 40.04 -39.47 -4.69
CA GLU A 270 39.91 -39.90 -6.09
C GLU A 270 41.27 -40.14 -6.76
N GLY A 271 42.27 -39.33 -6.42
CA GLY A 271 43.66 -39.51 -6.86
C GLY A 271 44.21 -40.87 -6.44
N ILE A 272 44.04 -41.24 -5.16
CA ILE A 272 44.46 -42.54 -4.62
C ILE A 272 43.80 -43.70 -5.38
N ILE A 273 42.47 -43.61 -5.60
CA ILE A 273 41.71 -44.65 -6.34
C ILE A 273 42.23 -44.81 -7.77
N THR A 274 42.61 -43.71 -8.41
CA THR A 274 43.09 -43.70 -9.80
C THR A 274 44.50 -44.30 -9.93
N ASP A 275 45.36 -44.08 -8.94
CA ASP A 275 46.77 -44.51 -8.98
C ASP A 275 46.96 -45.96 -8.50
N LEU A 276 46.13 -46.43 -7.56
CA LEU A 276 46.19 -47.78 -6.97
C LEU A 276 46.23 -48.94 -7.99
N PRO A 277 45.45 -48.98 -9.07
CA PRO A 277 45.54 -50.03 -10.09
C PRO A 277 46.94 -50.18 -10.69
N THR A 278 47.67 -49.07 -10.83
CA THR A 278 49.05 -49.09 -11.33
C THR A 278 49.98 -49.72 -10.30
N GLU A 279 49.84 -49.36 -9.02
CA GLU A 279 50.60 -49.97 -7.93
C GLU A 279 50.33 -51.47 -7.79
N VAL A 280 49.07 -51.89 -7.88
CA VAL A 280 48.67 -53.31 -7.87
C VAL A 280 49.29 -54.06 -9.05
N SER A 281 49.31 -53.48 -10.25
CA SER A 281 49.95 -54.09 -11.41
C SER A 281 51.48 -54.20 -11.25
N GLY A 282 52.10 -53.22 -10.58
CA GLY A 282 53.51 -53.22 -10.21
C GLY A 282 53.83 -54.35 -9.23
N TYR A 283 52.96 -54.54 -8.23
CA TYR A 283 53.07 -55.65 -7.29
C TYR A 283 52.92 -57.03 -7.96
N ASP A 284 51.97 -57.21 -8.88
CA ASP A 284 51.78 -58.48 -9.62
C ASP A 284 53.02 -58.84 -10.46
N ALA A 285 53.62 -57.84 -11.11
CA ALA A 285 54.88 -58.02 -11.84
C ALA A 285 56.04 -58.41 -10.91
N ALA A 286 56.13 -57.77 -9.73
CA ALA A 286 57.13 -58.08 -8.72
C ALA A 286 56.95 -59.49 -8.13
N ASN A 287 55.71 -59.89 -7.84
CA ASN A 287 55.37 -61.25 -7.39
C ASN A 287 55.77 -62.28 -8.45
N THR A 288 55.42 -62.05 -9.73
CA THR A 288 55.82 -62.96 -10.82
C THR A 288 57.34 -63.13 -10.90
N ALA A 289 58.10 -62.05 -10.72
CA ALA A 289 59.56 -62.10 -10.70
C ALA A 289 60.11 -62.90 -9.51
N ILE A 290 59.56 -62.73 -8.31
CA ILE A 290 60.03 -63.42 -7.11
C ILE A 290 59.74 -64.93 -7.15
N GLN A 291 58.60 -65.34 -7.76
CA GLN A 291 58.27 -66.75 -7.95
C GLN A 291 59.24 -67.48 -8.90
N GLY A 292 59.82 -66.75 -9.87
CA GLY A 292 60.76 -67.30 -10.85
C GLY A 292 62.19 -67.54 -10.32
N GLY A 293 62.54 -66.96 -9.16
CA GLY A 293 63.87 -67.08 -8.55
C GLY A 293 64.06 -68.31 -7.65
N THR A 294 65.28 -68.54 -7.18
CA THR A 294 65.58 -69.53 -6.12
C THR A 294 65.18 -69.01 -4.73
N ASP A 295 65.12 -69.89 -3.72
CA ASP A 295 64.76 -69.49 -2.36
C ASP A 295 65.80 -68.56 -1.71
N GLU A 296 67.10 -68.68 -2.05
CA GLU A 296 68.14 -67.77 -1.58
C GLU A 296 68.03 -66.37 -2.23
N GLU A 297 67.66 -66.32 -3.52
CA GLU A 297 67.39 -65.07 -4.23
C GLU A 297 66.13 -64.37 -3.69
N ALA A 298 65.08 -65.13 -3.33
CA ALA A 298 63.86 -64.58 -2.76
C ALA A 298 64.09 -63.89 -1.41
N VAL A 299 64.96 -64.44 -0.54
CA VAL A 299 65.34 -63.77 0.72
C VAL A 299 66.13 -62.49 0.46
N THR A 300 67.04 -62.51 -0.53
CA THR A 300 67.89 -61.36 -0.87
C THR A 300 67.08 -60.23 -1.51
N ASN A 301 66.09 -60.57 -2.33
CA ASN A 301 65.31 -59.62 -3.12
C ASN A 301 63.93 -59.34 -2.52
N LYS A 302 63.65 -59.74 -1.27
CA LYS A 302 62.31 -59.61 -0.66
C LYS A 302 61.76 -58.18 -0.66
N SER A 303 62.64 -57.15 -0.64
CA SER A 303 62.21 -55.75 -0.74
C SER A 303 61.52 -55.43 -2.07
N THR A 304 61.84 -56.15 -3.15
CA THR A 304 61.20 -55.94 -4.47
C THR A 304 59.70 -56.22 -4.48
N VAL A 305 59.19 -57.00 -3.52
CA VAL A 305 57.75 -57.22 -3.32
C VAL A 305 57.22 -56.52 -2.06
N ALA A 306 58.04 -56.40 -1.01
CA ALA A 306 57.61 -55.74 0.23
C ALA A 306 57.41 -54.22 0.05
N ASP A 307 58.29 -53.54 -0.69
CA ASP A 307 58.21 -52.09 -0.92
C ASP A 307 56.92 -51.69 -1.69
N PRO A 308 56.57 -52.31 -2.84
CA PRO A 308 55.31 -51.99 -3.53
C PRO A 308 54.07 -52.42 -2.75
N LEU A 309 54.12 -53.49 -1.97
CA LEU A 309 53.00 -53.84 -1.08
C LEU A 309 52.82 -52.81 0.04
N ASN A 310 53.93 -52.29 0.59
CA ASN A 310 53.90 -51.21 1.57
C ASN A 310 53.29 -49.94 0.96
N ALA A 311 53.65 -49.58 -0.28
CA ALA A 311 53.06 -48.43 -0.97
C ALA A 311 51.53 -48.57 -1.14
N ILE A 312 51.04 -49.76 -1.49
CA ILE A 312 49.59 -50.03 -1.56
C ILE A 312 48.94 -49.89 -0.18
N VAL A 313 49.56 -50.45 0.87
CA VAL A 313 49.04 -50.35 2.24
C VAL A 313 49.04 -48.91 2.75
N ASP A 314 50.10 -48.14 2.46
CA ASP A 314 50.19 -46.72 2.82
C ASP A 314 49.08 -45.91 2.15
N ALA A 315 48.87 -46.08 0.84
CA ALA A 315 47.80 -45.41 0.10
C ALA A 315 46.39 -45.76 0.62
N LEU A 316 46.17 -47.01 1.01
CA LEU A 316 44.90 -47.42 1.61
C LEU A 316 44.69 -46.82 3.01
N ASN A 317 45.73 -46.71 3.82
CA ASN A 317 45.66 -46.05 5.13
C ASN A 317 45.46 -44.53 4.98
N GLU A 318 46.09 -43.92 3.98
CA GLU A 318 45.91 -42.51 3.62
C GLU A 318 44.45 -42.25 3.25
N PHE A 319 43.87 -43.08 2.37
CA PHE A 319 42.44 -42.99 2.05
C PHE A 319 41.54 -43.11 3.29
N VAL A 320 41.78 -44.09 4.16
CA VAL A 320 41.00 -44.24 5.41
C VAL A 320 41.13 -43.00 6.31
N GLY A 321 42.33 -42.39 6.35
CA GLY A 321 42.57 -41.14 7.07
C GLY A 321 41.74 -39.98 6.54
N LEU A 322 41.74 -39.78 5.21
CA LEU A 322 40.93 -38.77 4.53
C LEU A 322 39.42 -38.95 4.80
N MET A 323 38.92 -40.18 4.74
CA MET A 323 37.51 -40.45 5.03
C MET A 323 37.15 -40.19 6.49
N ALA A 324 38.08 -40.42 7.42
CA ALA A 324 37.88 -40.12 8.83
C ALA A 324 37.82 -38.61 9.11
N GLU A 325 38.55 -37.80 8.34
CA GLU A 325 38.48 -36.33 8.37
C GLU A 325 37.09 -35.84 7.92
N ILE A 326 36.55 -36.38 6.82
CA ILE A 326 35.16 -36.10 6.39
C ILE A 326 34.14 -36.44 7.48
N VAL A 327 34.33 -37.56 8.21
CA VAL A 327 33.46 -37.90 9.35
C VAL A 327 33.56 -36.85 10.46
N GLU A 328 34.76 -36.36 10.79
CA GLU A 328 34.96 -35.31 11.79
C GLU A 328 34.27 -34.00 11.36
N ASP A 329 34.48 -33.58 10.11
CA ASP A 329 33.89 -32.38 9.53
C ASP A 329 32.37 -32.43 9.49
N THR A 330 31.80 -33.55 9.06
CA THR A 330 30.34 -33.75 9.04
C THR A 330 29.75 -33.68 10.46
N ASN A 331 30.45 -34.22 11.47
CA ASN A 331 30.02 -34.11 12.87
C ASN A 331 30.16 -32.70 13.44
N ASN A 332 31.18 -31.94 13.01
CA ASN A 332 31.32 -30.52 13.34
C ASN A 332 30.15 -29.72 12.78
N VAL A 333 29.79 -29.94 11.51
CA VAL A 333 28.62 -29.32 10.86
C VAL A 333 27.32 -29.69 11.59
N ALA A 334 27.13 -30.97 11.95
CA ALA A 334 25.97 -31.41 12.73
C ALA A 334 25.87 -30.69 14.10
N THR A 335 27.00 -30.51 14.78
CA THR A 335 27.06 -29.79 16.07
C THR A 335 26.66 -28.33 15.91
N MET A 336 27.05 -27.68 14.81
CA MET A 336 26.71 -26.29 14.51
C MET A 336 25.21 -26.11 14.23
N ALA A 337 24.58 -27.09 13.58
CA ALA A 337 23.14 -27.08 13.27
C ALA A 337 22.24 -27.42 14.47
N GLN A 338 22.77 -28.02 15.54
CA GLN A 338 21.99 -28.63 16.62
C GLN A 338 20.98 -27.69 17.31
N GLU A 339 21.31 -26.41 17.46
CA GLU A 339 20.43 -25.43 18.10
C GLU A 339 19.37 -24.84 17.14
N GLN A 340 19.62 -24.90 15.82
CA GLN A 340 18.77 -24.31 14.79
C GLN A 340 17.80 -25.33 14.17
N ASP A 341 18.31 -26.50 13.77
CA ASP A 341 17.52 -27.60 13.19
C ASP A 341 18.04 -28.97 13.66
N GLU A 342 17.39 -29.49 14.71
CA GLU A 342 17.70 -30.81 15.28
C GLU A 342 17.52 -31.95 14.25
N THR A 343 16.64 -31.79 13.26
CA THR A 343 16.38 -32.81 12.25
C THR A 343 17.55 -32.92 11.28
N LEU A 344 18.01 -31.78 10.76
CA LEU A 344 19.18 -31.74 9.87
C LEU A 344 20.46 -32.14 10.60
N ALA A 345 20.66 -31.69 11.84
CA ALA A 345 21.79 -32.12 12.68
C ALA A 345 21.83 -33.65 12.88
N THR A 346 20.66 -34.27 13.10
CA THR A 346 20.54 -35.72 13.22
C THR A 346 20.88 -36.41 11.90
N ALA A 347 20.38 -35.90 10.77
CA ALA A 347 20.66 -36.46 9.45
C ALA A 347 22.16 -36.46 9.11
N ALA A 348 22.85 -35.34 9.36
CA ALA A 348 24.31 -35.23 9.18
C ALA A 348 25.07 -36.21 10.09
N THR A 349 24.65 -36.34 11.36
CA THR A 349 25.24 -37.32 12.30
C THR A 349 25.04 -38.76 11.83
N GLU A 350 23.85 -39.11 11.33
CA GLU A 350 23.56 -40.43 10.78
C GLU A 350 24.40 -40.74 9.53
N ALA A 351 24.57 -39.76 8.64
CA ALA A 351 25.43 -39.89 7.46
C ALA A 351 26.90 -40.10 7.84
N ALA A 352 27.42 -39.32 8.79
CA ALA A 352 28.78 -39.47 9.31
C ALA A 352 29.00 -40.86 9.95
N ASN A 353 28.02 -41.35 10.72
CA ASN A 353 28.10 -42.68 11.33
C ASN A 353 28.11 -43.81 10.29
N ALA A 354 27.34 -43.68 9.20
CA ALA A 354 27.33 -44.68 8.13
C ALA A 354 28.70 -44.82 7.45
N LEU A 355 29.40 -43.69 7.23
CA LEU A 355 30.77 -43.70 6.73
C LEU A 355 31.74 -44.27 7.77
N ASN A 356 31.63 -43.83 9.02
CA ASN A 356 32.48 -44.30 10.12
C ASN A 356 32.41 -45.82 10.31
N ASP A 357 31.21 -46.42 10.21
CA ASP A 357 31.01 -47.88 10.32
C ASP A 357 31.83 -48.68 9.29
N GLU A 358 32.06 -48.14 8.07
CA GLU A 358 32.91 -48.79 7.05
C GLU A 358 34.42 -48.60 7.32
N LEU A 359 34.79 -47.59 8.11
CA LEU A 359 36.17 -47.27 8.48
C LEU A 359 36.62 -47.95 9.79
N GLU A 360 35.69 -48.50 10.57
CA GLU A 360 36.01 -49.25 11.79
C GLU A 360 36.74 -50.58 11.49
N GLU A 361 37.40 -51.15 12.51
CA GLU A 361 38.23 -52.37 12.39
C GLU A 361 37.49 -53.57 11.76
N ALA A 362 36.16 -53.61 11.83
CA ALA A 362 35.32 -54.66 11.24
C ALA A 362 34.88 -54.38 9.78
N GLY A 363 35.14 -53.17 9.27
CA GLY A 363 34.80 -52.73 7.92
C GLY A 363 35.63 -53.42 6.83
N ALA A 364 35.15 -53.31 5.59
CA ALA A 364 35.76 -54.02 4.46
C ALA A 364 37.17 -53.51 4.13
N VAL A 365 37.39 -52.18 4.18
CA VAL A 365 38.69 -51.56 3.89
C VAL A 365 39.72 -51.86 4.98
N PRO A 366 39.44 -51.63 6.28
CA PRO A 366 40.41 -51.90 7.34
C PRO A 366 40.73 -53.40 7.47
N THR A 367 39.75 -54.29 7.26
CA THR A 367 39.99 -55.74 7.21
C THR A 367 40.94 -56.11 6.07
N PHE A 368 40.78 -55.48 4.90
CA PHE A 368 41.65 -55.71 3.75
C PHE A 368 43.07 -55.19 3.99
N ILE A 369 43.20 -53.97 4.54
CA ILE A 369 44.48 -53.39 4.97
C ILE A 369 45.19 -54.34 5.96
N ALA A 370 44.48 -54.81 6.99
CA ALA A 370 45.04 -55.71 8.00
C ALA A 370 45.52 -57.05 7.40
N ALA A 371 44.82 -57.59 6.40
CA ALA A 371 45.25 -58.79 5.68
C ALA A 371 46.55 -58.56 4.90
N LEU A 372 46.65 -57.46 4.15
CA LEU A 372 47.85 -57.09 3.41
C LEU A 372 49.03 -56.79 4.34
N GLN A 373 48.79 -56.06 5.43
CA GLN A 373 49.77 -55.78 6.46
C GLN A 373 50.30 -57.07 7.09
N GLY A 374 49.43 -58.06 7.36
CA GLY A 374 49.84 -59.36 7.86
C GLY A 374 50.80 -60.11 6.92
N HIS A 375 50.58 -60.01 5.61
CA HIS A 375 51.50 -60.58 4.61
C HIS A 375 52.82 -59.79 4.54
N LEU A 376 52.75 -58.46 4.61
CA LEU A 376 53.91 -57.58 4.62
C LEU A 376 54.81 -57.83 5.85
N ASP A 377 54.23 -58.00 7.03
CA ASP A 377 54.94 -58.31 8.26
C ASP A 377 55.70 -59.64 8.16
N ILE A 378 55.08 -60.66 7.55
CA ILE A 378 55.73 -61.94 7.27
C ILE A 378 56.94 -61.73 6.35
N MET A 379 56.79 -60.98 5.26
CA MET A 379 57.88 -60.69 4.31
C MET A 379 59.03 -59.89 4.96
N ASN A 380 58.71 -58.97 5.86
CA ASN A 380 59.70 -58.15 6.57
C ASN A 380 60.44 -58.93 7.67
N GLY A 381 59.85 -59.99 8.22
CA GLY A 381 60.45 -60.87 9.21
C GLY A 381 61.69 -61.67 8.76
N ASP A 382 62.29 -62.40 9.72
CA ASP A 382 63.35 -63.36 9.46
C ASP A 382 62.74 -64.71 9.05
N ILE A 383 62.69 -64.95 7.74
CA ILE A 383 61.94 -66.06 7.14
C ILE A 383 62.71 -66.73 5.99
N THR A 384 62.32 -67.96 5.67
CA THR A 384 62.89 -68.71 4.54
C THR A 384 62.38 -68.19 3.20
N GLY A 385 63.12 -68.40 2.11
CA GLY A 385 62.70 -67.98 0.77
C GLY A 385 61.36 -68.56 0.32
N GLY A 386 61.05 -69.80 0.69
CA GLY A 386 59.74 -70.40 0.46
C GLY A 386 58.60 -69.67 1.18
N ALA A 387 58.86 -69.14 2.38
CA ALA A 387 57.88 -68.33 3.11
C ALA A 387 57.70 -66.93 2.49
N VAL A 388 58.76 -66.31 1.96
CA VAL A 388 58.66 -65.01 1.24
C VAL A 388 57.77 -65.17 0.02
N LYS A 389 58.03 -66.21 -0.78
CA LYS A 389 57.25 -66.53 -1.97
C LYS A 389 55.78 -66.84 -1.65
N GLN A 390 55.51 -67.57 -0.57
CA GLN A 390 54.14 -67.89 -0.15
C GLN A 390 53.40 -66.62 0.29
N ALA A 391 53.99 -65.82 1.18
CA ALA A 391 53.38 -64.57 1.62
C ALA A 391 53.12 -63.60 0.46
N SER A 392 54.07 -63.50 -0.49
CA SER A 392 53.90 -62.69 -1.69
C SER A 392 52.77 -63.19 -2.60
N THR A 393 52.64 -64.52 -2.76
CA THR A 393 51.53 -65.15 -3.50
C THR A 393 50.19 -64.91 -2.82
N ASP A 394 50.14 -65.03 -1.49
CA ASP A 394 48.91 -64.85 -0.72
C ASP A 394 48.43 -63.40 -0.79
N ALA A 395 49.33 -62.42 -0.66
CA ALA A 395 49.03 -61.01 -0.89
C ALA A 395 48.60 -60.72 -2.34
N ASN A 396 49.24 -61.33 -3.35
CA ASN A 396 48.82 -61.16 -4.75
C ASN A 396 47.43 -61.74 -4.99
N THR A 397 47.12 -62.85 -4.32
CA THR A 397 45.80 -63.49 -4.37
C THR A 397 44.74 -62.62 -3.70
N ALA A 398 45.07 -61.99 -2.56
CA ALA A 398 44.19 -61.03 -1.91
C ALA A 398 43.89 -59.83 -2.81
N LEU A 399 44.92 -59.22 -3.41
CA LEU A 399 44.79 -58.09 -4.35
C LEU A 399 44.06 -58.46 -5.65
N SER A 400 44.15 -59.71 -6.11
CA SER A 400 43.45 -60.16 -7.33
C SER A 400 42.00 -60.53 -7.08
N ASN A 401 41.65 -60.94 -5.85
CA ASN A 401 40.28 -61.32 -5.48
C ASN A 401 39.44 -60.14 -5.03
N THR A 402 40.07 -59.02 -4.69
CA THR A 402 39.42 -57.77 -4.30
C THR A 402 39.66 -56.72 -5.37
N ASP A 403 38.60 -56.19 -5.97
CA ASP A 403 38.71 -55.01 -6.81
C ASP A 403 38.86 -53.78 -5.89
N VAL A 404 40.11 -53.35 -5.69
CA VAL A 404 40.46 -52.29 -4.74
C VAL A 404 39.81 -50.95 -5.11
N SER A 405 39.69 -50.65 -6.40
CA SER A 405 39.01 -49.44 -6.86
C SER A 405 37.51 -49.49 -6.56
N VAL A 406 36.87 -50.64 -6.77
CA VAL A 406 35.44 -50.81 -6.42
C VAL A 406 35.22 -50.75 -4.90
N LEU A 407 36.15 -51.32 -4.13
CA LEU A 407 36.09 -51.27 -2.67
C LEU A 407 36.16 -49.83 -2.15
N LEU A 408 37.10 -49.02 -2.63
CA LEU A 408 37.25 -47.62 -2.23
C LEU A 408 36.11 -46.75 -2.77
N GLN A 409 35.66 -46.99 -4.00
CA GLN A 409 34.52 -46.28 -4.58
C GLN A 409 33.25 -46.51 -3.76
N SER A 410 33.05 -47.72 -3.21
CA SER A 410 31.89 -47.98 -2.35
C SER A 410 31.87 -47.16 -1.05
N VAL A 411 33.04 -46.68 -0.60
CA VAL A 411 33.17 -45.75 0.52
C VAL A 411 32.89 -44.31 0.07
N LEU A 412 33.41 -43.89 -1.09
CA LEU A 412 33.09 -42.56 -1.65
C LEU A 412 31.60 -42.39 -1.97
N ASP A 413 30.94 -43.45 -2.43
CA ASP A 413 29.49 -43.46 -2.72
C ASP A 413 28.62 -43.26 -1.44
N LEU A 414 29.20 -43.32 -0.24
CA LEU A 414 28.51 -42.97 1.00
C LEU A 414 28.58 -41.46 1.31
N ILE A 415 29.46 -40.72 0.64
CA ILE A 415 29.64 -39.28 0.82
C ILE A 415 28.63 -38.52 -0.02
N ASP A 416 28.50 -38.90 -1.31
CA ASP A 416 27.49 -38.36 -2.23
C ASP A 416 26.38 -39.40 -2.46
N PRO A 417 25.09 -39.13 -2.13
CA PRO A 417 24.55 -37.84 -1.70
C PRO A 417 24.43 -37.64 -0.18
N ALA A 418 24.68 -38.66 0.65
CA ALA A 418 24.21 -38.63 2.04
C ALA A 418 24.90 -37.59 2.93
N ILE A 419 26.21 -37.41 2.81
CA ILE A 419 26.98 -36.43 3.58
C ILE A 419 26.89 -35.06 2.90
N LEU A 420 27.11 -35.00 1.59
CA LEU A 420 27.13 -33.74 0.87
C LEU A 420 25.76 -33.05 0.87
N ASP A 421 24.65 -33.77 0.63
CA ASP A 421 23.31 -33.17 0.72
C ASP A 421 23.02 -32.70 2.15
N ALA A 422 23.41 -33.46 3.18
CA ALA A 422 23.18 -33.06 4.57
C ALA A 422 23.96 -31.79 4.94
N MET A 423 25.21 -31.65 4.47
CA MET A 423 26.01 -30.45 4.70
C MET A 423 25.50 -29.24 3.89
N LEU A 424 25.06 -29.45 2.64
CA LEU A 424 24.47 -28.40 1.80
C LEU A 424 23.12 -27.92 2.36
N ASP A 425 22.25 -28.84 2.79
CA ASP A 425 20.97 -28.49 3.43
C ASP A 425 21.18 -27.65 4.70
N ILE A 426 22.28 -27.89 5.43
CA ILE A 426 22.67 -27.09 6.60
C ILE A 426 23.31 -25.76 6.18
N GLU A 427 24.08 -25.72 5.09
CA GLU A 427 24.61 -24.46 4.54
C GLU A 427 23.48 -23.50 4.13
N GLU A 428 22.36 -24.04 3.62
CA GLU A 428 21.16 -23.28 3.28
C GLU A 428 20.36 -22.77 4.50
N LEU A 429 20.68 -23.22 5.73
CA LEU A 429 20.17 -22.61 6.95
C LEU A 429 20.84 -21.25 7.13
N ASP A 430 20.29 -20.24 6.45
CA ASP A 430 20.67 -18.83 6.52
C ASP A 430 20.92 -18.43 7.98
N MET A 431 22.18 -18.19 8.36
CA MET A 431 22.57 -17.96 9.75
C MET A 431 22.23 -16.54 10.17
N GLU A 432 20.94 -16.28 10.31
CA GLU A 432 20.42 -15.03 10.86
C GLU A 432 20.71 -14.97 12.36
N SER A 433 21.30 -13.87 12.81
CA SER A 433 21.45 -13.57 14.24
C SER A 433 21.03 -12.13 14.55
N ASP A 434 20.62 -11.87 15.79
CA ASP A 434 20.20 -10.53 16.21
C ASP A 434 21.40 -9.58 16.25
N GLY A 435 21.32 -8.50 15.50
CA GLY A 435 22.31 -7.45 15.47
C GLY A 435 22.20 -6.51 16.68
N VAL A 436 23.25 -5.70 16.89
CA VAL A 436 23.39 -4.80 18.07
C VAL A 436 22.25 -3.77 18.24
N LEU A 437 21.42 -3.58 17.21
CA LEU A 437 20.33 -2.60 17.19
C LEU A 437 18.95 -3.26 17.35
N ASP A 438 18.89 -4.59 17.43
CA ASP A 438 17.63 -5.32 17.52
C ASP A 438 16.92 -5.01 18.83
N GLY A 439 15.60 -4.78 18.75
CA GLY A 439 14.75 -4.44 19.88
C GLY A 439 14.96 -3.02 20.46
N PHE A 440 15.83 -2.21 19.87
CA PHE A 440 16.00 -0.82 20.31
C PHE A 440 14.92 0.08 19.72
N ALA A 441 14.46 1.03 20.54
CA ALA A 441 13.66 2.15 20.05
C ALA A 441 14.51 3.04 19.13
N LEU A 442 13.90 3.59 18.09
CA LEU A 442 14.56 4.44 17.10
C LEU A 442 15.22 5.67 17.74
N SER A 443 14.67 6.21 18.84
CA SER A 443 15.28 7.29 19.61
C SER A 443 16.65 6.91 20.19
N ASP A 444 16.82 5.67 20.63
CA ASP A 444 18.05 5.20 21.28
C ASP A 444 19.15 4.92 20.26
N ILE A 445 18.78 4.54 19.03
CA ILE A 445 19.71 4.28 17.93
C ILE A 445 20.51 5.54 17.56
N GLU A 446 19.96 6.74 17.73
CA GLU A 446 20.70 7.98 17.42
C GLU A 446 22.03 8.08 18.21
N ALA A 447 22.02 7.63 19.47
CA ALA A 447 23.20 7.62 20.33
C ALA A 447 24.16 6.45 20.04
N ILE A 448 23.63 5.32 19.56
CA ILE A 448 24.41 4.10 19.28
C ILE A 448 25.06 4.17 17.89
N ASP A 449 24.25 4.44 16.85
CA ASP A 449 24.66 4.52 15.45
C ASP A 449 23.88 5.63 14.72
N SER A 450 24.38 6.86 14.84
CA SER A 450 23.79 8.04 14.19
C SER A 450 23.72 7.94 12.66
N ALA A 451 24.60 7.16 12.02
CA ALA A 451 24.59 7.01 10.57
C ALA A 451 23.39 6.15 10.14
N THR A 452 23.18 5.01 10.81
CA THR A 452 22.04 4.12 10.59
C THR A 452 20.73 4.81 10.96
N TYR A 453 20.67 5.54 12.08
CA TYR A 453 19.51 6.36 12.45
C TYR A 453 19.08 7.32 11.33
N ASN A 454 20.02 8.07 10.75
CA ASN A 454 19.70 9.02 9.68
C ASN A 454 19.24 8.33 8.39
N LYS A 455 19.79 7.15 8.07
CA LYS A 455 19.32 6.33 6.95
C LYS A 455 17.91 5.79 7.20
N ILE A 456 17.61 5.28 8.40
CA ILE A 456 16.26 4.85 8.79
C ILE A 456 15.25 5.98 8.60
N LYS A 457 15.56 7.18 9.11
CA LYS A 457 14.69 8.35 8.91
C LYS A 457 14.50 8.71 7.44
N ALA A 458 15.51 8.55 6.61
CA ALA A 458 15.39 8.79 5.17
C ALA A 458 14.44 7.77 4.52
N GLU A 459 14.50 6.49 4.91
CA GLU A 459 13.61 5.45 4.41
C GLU A 459 12.18 5.58 4.94
N ILE A 460 11.97 5.91 6.23
CA ILE A 460 10.64 6.25 6.78
C ILE A 460 10.00 7.38 5.96
N ASN A 461 10.76 8.41 5.61
CA ASN A 461 10.27 9.52 4.79
C ASN A 461 9.92 9.11 3.35
N ARG A 462 10.28 7.92 2.87
CA ARG A 462 9.84 7.40 1.56
C ARG A 462 8.51 6.67 1.64
N VAL A 463 8.13 6.18 2.82
CA VAL A 463 6.82 5.61 3.07
C VAL A 463 5.81 6.74 3.22
N LYS A 464 4.83 6.79 2.31
CA LYS A 464 3.89 7.91 2.20
C LYS A 464 2.48 7.55 2.62
N VAL A 465 1.77 8.53 3.14
CA VAL A 465 0.36 8.39 3.52
C VAL A 465 -0.49 8.20 2.25
N VAL A 466 -1.33 7.17 2.25
CA VAL A 466 -2.39 6.98 1.25
C VAL A 466 -3.67 7.61 1.78
N LEU A 467 -4.28 8.51 0.99
CA LEU A 467 -5.51 9.20 1.35
C LEU A 467 -6.69 8.88 0.42
N PRO A 468 -7.92 8.80 0.96
CA PRO A 468 -9.13 8.92 0.17
C PRO A 468 -9.21 10.28 -0.55
N PRO A 469 -9.82 10.35 -1.74
CA PRO A 469 -9.75 11.54 -2.58
C PRO A 469 -10.63 12.72 -2.14
N SER A 470 -11.65 12.52 -1.29
CA SER A 470 -12.70 13.54 -1.02
C SER A 470 -12.14 14.90 -0.61
N SER A 471 -11.20 14.93 0.34
CA SER A 471 -10.59 16.17 0.85
C SER A 471 -9.83 16.94 -0.22
N LEU A 472 -9.12 16.24 -1.11
CA LEU A 472 -8.41 16.85 -2.24
C LEU A 472 -9.40 17.42 -3.25
N VAL A 473 -10.46 16.66 -3.54
CA VAL A 473 -11.52 17.06 -4.48
C VAL A 473 -12.28 18.27 -3.97
N ALA A 474 -12.57 18.36 -2.66
CA ALA A 474 -13.17 19.55 -2.06
C ALA A 474 -12.30 20.80 -2.26
N GLY A 475 -10.97 20.65 -2.14
CA GLY A 475 -10.02 21.73 -2.45
C GLY A 475 -10.12 22.16 -3.92
N ILE A 476 -10.24 21.21 -4.84
CA ILE A 476 -10.47 21.52 -6.26
C ILE A 476 -11.82 22.20 -6.49
N TYR A 477 -12.89 21.80 -5.80
CA TYR A 477 -14.18 22.48 -5.90
C TYR A 477 -14.05 23.95 -5.49
N ALA A 478 -13.45 24.23 -4.33
CA ALA A 478 -13.20 25.59 -3.85
C ALA A 478 -12.36 26.40 -4.84
N LYS A 479 -11.30 25.79 -5.40
CA LYS A 479 -10.43 26.41 -6.40
C LYS A 479 -11.16 26.72 -7.71
N VAL A 480 -12.00 25.82 -8.21
CA VAL A 480 -12.74 26.03 -9.47
C VAL A 480 -13.81 27.09 -9.30
N ASP A 481 -14.55 27.02 -8.21
CA ASP A 481 -15.64 27.93 -7.91
C ASP A 481 -15.15 29.37 -7.75
N SER A 482 -14.01 29.57 -7.07
CA SER A 482 -13.41 30.90 -6.87
C SER A 482 -12.80 31.51 -8.15
N ASN A 483 -12.24 30.68 -9.03
CA ASN A 483 -11.55 31.16 -10.24
C ASN A 483 -12.47 31.33 -11.46
N ILE A 484 -13.47 30.47 -11.61
CA ILE A 484 -14.32 30.41 -12.79
C ILE A 484 -15.80 30.51 -12.41
N GLY A 485 -16.21 29.77 -11.38
CA GLY A 485 -17.60 29.69 -10.92
C GLY A 485 -18.14 28.26 -10.90
N VAL A 486 -19.14 28.03 -10.06
CA VAL A 486 -19.73 26.71 -9.75
C VAL A 486 -20.29 25.96 -10.97
N TRP A 487 -20.61 26.67 -12.06
CA TRP A 487 -21.08 26.08 -13.32
C TRP A 487 -19.96 25.39 -14.13
N LYS A 488 -18.69 25.59 -13.78
CA LYS A 488 -17.57 24.87 -14.39
C LYS A 488 -17.43 23.49 -13.75
N ALA A 489 -17.41 22.44 -14.57
CA ALA A 489 -17.16 21.09 -14.09
C ALA A 489 -15.76 20.97 -13.46
N PRO A 490 -15.63 20.43 -12.22
CA PRO A 490 -14.37 20.28 -11.50
C PRO A 490 -13.58 19.04 -11.95
N ALA A 491 -13.42 18.87 -13.27
CA ALA A 491 -12.68 17.77 -13.89
C ALA A 491 -11.69 18.31 -14.93
N ASN A 492 -10.74 17.44 -15.32
CA ASN A 492 -9.54 17.76 -16.10
C ASN A 492 -8.67 18.79 -15.37
N ILE A 493 -8.47 18.59 -14.06
CA ILE A 493 -7.67 19.44 -13.18
C ILE A 493 -6.69 18.54 -12.43
N SER A 494 -5.43 18.97 -12.36
CA SER A 494 -4.36 18.27 -11.66
C SER A 494 -4.50 18.40 -10.15
N LEU A 495 -4.19 17.32 -9.45
CA LEU A 495 -4.11 17.30 -7.99
C LEU A 495 -2.69 17.63 -7.53
N ASN A 496 -2.60 18.49 -6.51
CA ASN A 496 -1.37 18.74 -5.77
C ASN A 496 -1.23 17.73 -4.63
N TYR A 497 0.00 17.52 -4.17
CA TYR A 497 0.36 16.61 -3.08
C TYR A 497 0.04 15.13 -3.37
N VAL A 498 -0.10 14.78 -4.65
CA VAL A 498 -0.37 13.42 -5.12
C VAL A 498 0.79 12.96 -5.99
N VAL A 499 1.33 11.78 -5.68
CA VAL A 499 2.29 11.07 -6.53
C VAL A 499 1.54 10.38 -7.66
N LYS A 500 0.61 9.48 -7.32
CA LYS A 500 -0.23 8.74 -8.26
C LYS A 500 -1.48 8.18 -7.56
N PRO A 501 -2.53 7.81 -8.32
CA PRO A 501 -3.60 6.95 -7.82
C PRO A 501 -3.04 5.56 -7.53
N THR A 502 -3.49 4.94 -6.44
CA THR A 502 -3.12 3.58 -6.02
C THR A 502 -3.57 2.52 -7.02
N VAL A 503 -4.69 2.75 -7.70
CA VAL A 503 -5.18 1.89 -8.80
C VAL A 503 -5.04 2.60 -10.14
N LYS A 504 -4.33 1.98 -11.08
CA LYS A 504 -4.22 2.49 -12.45
C LYS A 504 -5.49 2.21 -13.24
N VAL A 505 -6.42 3.17 -13.27
CA VAL A 505 -7.68 3.05 -14.01
C VAL A 505 -7.46 3.19 -15.52
N THR A 506 -7.74 2.12 -16.27
CA THR A 506 -7.76 2.09 -17.75
C THR A 506 -9.05 2.68 -18.31
N ASN A 507 -9.14 2.83 -19.64
CA ASN A 507 -10.38 3.31 -20.27
C ASN A 507 -11.55 2.33 -20.05
N ASP A 508 -11.33 1.03 -20.25
CA ASP A 508 -12.38 0.01 -20.07
C ASP A 508 -12.85 -0.06 -18.61
N MET A 509 -11.92 0.09 -17.66
CA MET A 509 -12.26 0.19 -16.24
C MET A 509 -13.08 1.45 -15.95
N GLN A 510 -12.68 2.59 -16.51
CA GLN A 510 -13.44 3.84 -16.36
C GLN A 510 -14.84 3.77 -16.97
N ASP A 511 -15.02 3.10 -18.10
CA ASP A 511 -16.33 2.93 -18.73
C ASP A 511 -17.31 2.24 -17.77
N ARG A 512 -16.83 1.23 -17.03
CA ARG A 512 -17.61 0.57 -15.97
C ARG A 512 -17.92 1.53 -14.82
N LEU A 513 -16.97 2.36 -14.38
CA LEU A 513 -17.22 3.35 -13.31
C LEU A 513 -18.22 4.43 -13.72
N ASN A 514 -18.20 4.85 -14.99
CA ASN A 514 -19.00 5.95 -15.50
C ASN A 514 -20.49 5.63 -15.60
N VAL A 515 -20.88 4.43 -16.06
CA VAL A 515 -22.28 4.07 -16.30
C VAL A 515 -22.54 2.66 -15.79
N ASP A 516 -23.54 2.54 -14.92
CA ASP A 516 -24.12 1.26 -14.57
C ASP A 516 -25.54 1.14 -15.12
N THR A 517 -25.84 0.07 -15.84
CA THR A 517 -27.17 -0.12 -16.47
C THR A 517 -28.25 -0.59 -15.49
N ILE A 518 -27.89 -0.97 -14.26
CA ILE A 518 -28.79 -1.57 -13.27
C ILE A 518 -29.11 -0.56 -12.15
N ALA A 519 -28.12 -0.19 -11.34
CA ALA A 519 -28.19 0.76 -10.24
C ALA A 519 -28.23 2.23 -10.70
N GLY A 520 -27.72 2.52 -11.91
CA GLY A 520 -27.71 3.86 -12.50
C GLY A 520 -26.79 4.87 -11.82
N LYS A 521 -25.85 4.39 -10.99
CA LYS A 521 -24.90 5.20 -10.23
C LYS A 521 -23.56 5.34 -10.97
N SER A 522 -22.96 6.52 -10.89
CA SER A 522 -21.62 6.81 -11.44
C SER A 522 -20.58 6.98 -10.35
N ILE A 523 -19.35 6.61 -10.67
CA ILE A 523 -18.14 6.83 -9.88
C ILE A 523 -17.15 7.63 -10.73
N ASN A 524 -16.62 8.74 -10.20
CA ASN A 524 -15.69 9.60 -10.92
C ASN A 524 -14.26 9.08 -10.76
N ALA A 525 -13.62 8.74 -11.88
CA ALA A 525 -12.25 8.25 -11.88
C ALA A 525 -11.23 9.38 -11.70
N ILE A 526 -10.17 9.13 -10.93
CA ILE A 526 -8.94 9.93 -10.89
C ILE A 526 -7.84 9.12 -11.60
N ARG A 527 -7.14 9.75 -12.55
CA ARG A 527 -6.25 9.05 -13.48
C ARG A 527 -4.92 9.76 -13.68
N SER A 528 -3.85 8.99 -13.84
CA SER A 528 -2.56 9.52 -14.26
C SER A 528 -2.43 9.57 -15.78
N PHE A 529 -1.92 10.69 -16.26
CA PHE A 529 -1.62 10.93 -17.67
C PHE A 529 -0.17 11.36 -17.83
N THR A 530 0.57 10.72 -18.73
CA THR A 530 1.95 11.10 -19.06
C THR A 530 2.00 12.56 -19.51
N GLY A 531 2.85 13.36 -18.86
CA GLY A 531 3.02 14.78 -19.15
C GLY A 531 1.95 15.73 -18.59
N LYS A 532 0.87 15.21 -17.97
CA LYS A 532 -0.17 16.02 -17.30
C LYS A 532 -0.32 15.73 -15.81
N GLY A 533 0.31 14.66 -15.32
CA GLY A 533 0.21 14.22 -13.93
C GLY A 533 -1.12 13.53 -13.63
N THR A 534 -1.54 13.56 -12.38
CA THR A 534 -2.77 12.94 -11.89
C THR A 534 -3.93 13.93 -11.95
N LEU A 535 -4.98 13.59 -12.70
CA LEU A 535 -6.13 14.45 -12.98
C LEU A 535 -7.43 13.82 -12.45
N ILE A 536 -8.32 14.67 -11.93
CA ILE A 536 -9.74 14.29 -11.77
C ILE A 536 -10.34 14.14 -13.17
N TRP A 537 -10.88 12.96 -13.48
CA TRP A 537 -11.30 12.58 -14.83
C TRP A 537 -12.78 12.13 -14.90
N GLY A 538 -13.62 12.76 -14.08
CA GLY A 538 -15.08 12.61 -14.08
C GLY A 538 -15.74 13.78 -13.32
N ALA A 539 -16.97 14.14 -13.69
CA ALA A 539 -17.74 15.21 -13.05
C ALA A 539 -19.25 14.87 -12.96
N ARG A 540 -19.56 13.59 -12.74
CA ARG A 540 -20.92 13.07 -12.59
C ARG A 540 -21.34 13.00 -11.13
N THR A 541 -22.62 13.27 -10.87
CA THR A 541 -23.24 12.96 -9.57
C THR A 541 -23.48 11.45 -9.48
N LEU A 542 -23.95 10.98 -8.32
CA LEU A 542 -24.48 9.61 -8.18
C LEU A 542 -25.70 9.36 -9.10
N ALA A 543 -26.39 10.39 -9.59
CA ALA A 543 -27.47 10.26 -10.57
C ALA A 543 -26.93 10.14 -12.01
N GLY A 544 -26.03 9.18 -12.23
CA GLY A 544 -25.25 9.01 -13.47
C GLY A 544 -26.07 8.83 -14.74
N ASN A 545 -27.16 8.07 -14.66
CA ASN A 545 -28.05 7.81 -15.79
C ASN A 545 -29.16 8.84 -15.98
N ASP A 546 -29.26 9.82 -15.08
CA ASP A 546 -30.25 10.87 -15.22
C ASP A 546 -29.90 11.83 -16.37
N ASN A 547 -30.89 12.49 -16.96
CA ASN A 547 -30.66 13.45 -18.05
C ASN A 547 -30.61 14.90 -17.58
N GLU A 548 -31.07 15.19 -16.36
CA GLU A 548 -31.15 16.55 -15.80
C GLU A 548 -30.00 16.78 -14.81
N TRP A 549 -29.82 15.87 -13.86
CA TRP A 549 -28.96 15.99 -12.69
C TRP A 549 -27.65 15.19 -12.77
N ARG A 550 -27.31 14.71 -13.97
CA ARG A 550 -26.10 13.92 -14.22
C ARG A 550 -24.81 14.59 -13.75
N PHE A 551 -24.71 15.90 -13.91
CA PHE A 551 -23.45 16.63 -13.76
C PHE A 551 -23.40 17.44 -12.48
N ILE A 552 -22.24 17.37 -11.82
CA ILE A 552 -21.95 18.05 -10.55
C ILE A 552 -22.12 19.57 -10.71
N SER A 553 -21.57 20.16 -11.77
CA SER A 553 -21.68 21.61 -12.01
C SER A 553 -23.13 22.07 -12.19
N VAL A 554 -24.00 21.23 -12.75
CA VAL A 554 -25.41 21.57 -12.92
C VAL A 554 -26.11 21.57 -11.57
N ARG A 555 -26.01 20.49 -10.78
CA ARG A 555 -26.68 20.42 -9.47
C ARG A 555 -26.18 21.50 -8.51
N ARG A 556 -24.86 21.69 -8.41
CA ARG A 556 -24.28 22.70 -7.50
C ARG A 556 -24.63 24.12 -7.92
N PHE A 557 -24.74 24.41 -9.21
CA PHE A 557 -25.24 25.71 -9.67
C PHE A 557 -26.70 25.93 -9.25
N PHE A 558 -27.57 24.92 -9.38
CA PHE A 558 -28.95 25.01 -8.89
C PHE A 558 -29.02 25.24 -7.38
N ASN A 559 -28.22 24.53 -6.58
CA ASN A 559 -28.13 24.76 -5.13
C ASN A 559 -27.81 26.22 -4.81
N MET A 560 -26.77 26.78 -5.46
CA MET A 560 -26.37 28.18 -5.26
C MET A 560 -27.49 29.16 -5.63
N VAL A 561 -28.15 28.96 -6.77
CA VAL A 561 -29.21 29.88 -7.21
C VAL A 561 -30.43 29.76 -6.31
N GLU A 562 -30.85 28.55 -5.94
CA GLU A 562 -31.98 28.30 -5.05
C GLU A 562 -31.76 29.01 -3.69
N GLU A 563 -30.58 28.86 -3.10
CA GLU A 563 -30.28 29.46 -1.79
C GLU A 563 -30.11 30.98 -1.88
N SER A 564 -29.41 31.48 -2.91
CA SER A 564 -29.26 32.93 -3.14
C SER A 564 -30.63 33.60 -3.31
N VAL A 565 -31.52 33.02 -4.12
CA VAL A 565 -32.86 33.56 -4.36
C VAL A 565 -33.72 33.45 -3.10
N LYS A 566 -33.64 32.35 -2.35
CA LYS A 566 -34.32 32.19 -1.05
C LYS A 566 -33.92 33.32 -0.10
N ASN A 567 -32.64 33.55 0.11
CA ASN A 567 -32.14 34.60 1.01
C ASN A 567 -32.53 36.00 0.54
N ALA A 568 -32.43 36.28 -0.76
CA ALA A 568 -32.80 37.59 -1.30
C ALA A 568 -34.32 37.86 -1.22
N THR A 569 -35.15 36.83 -1.32
CA THR A 569 -36.62 36.96 -1.28
C THR A 569 -37.19 37.04 0.13
N GLN A 570 -36.43 36.68 1.17
CA GLN A 570 -36.86 36.79 2.58
C GLN A 570 -37.32 38.20 2.96
N GLN A 571 -36.70 39.24 2.40
CA GLN A 571 -37.06 40.64 2.71
C GLN A 571 -38.50 41.03 2.30
N PHE A 572 -39.14 40.25 1.41
CA PHE A 572 -40.52 40.48 0.98
C PHE A 572 -41.54 39.66 1.80
N VAL A 573 -41.09 38.86 2.76
CA VAL A 573 -42.01 38.17 3.68
C VAL A 573 -42.74 39.23 4.50
N PHE A 574 -44.08 39.15 4.54
CA PHE A 574 -44.99 40.15 5.12
C PHE A 574 -45.14 41.48 4.37
N ASP A 575 -44.57 41.62 3.17
CA ASP A 575 -44.94 42.72 2.27
C ASP A 575 -46.36 42.55 1.72
N ALA A 576 -46.92 43.64 1.18
CA ALA A 576 -48.22 43.58 0.50
C ALA A 576 -48.18 42.57 -0.67
N ASN A 577 -49.05 41.56 -0.65
CA ASN A 577 -49.17 40.57 -1.74
C ASN A 577 -49.92 41.16 -2.94
N ASP A 578 -49.27 42.11 -3.62
CA ASP A 578 -49.81 42.84 -4.77
C ASP A 578 -48.86 42.83 -5.97
N ALA A 579 -49.35 43.33 -7.11
CA ALA A 579 -48.60 43.35 -8.36
C ALA A 579 -47.28 44.14 -8.27
N ASN A 580 -47.16 45.13 -7.38
CA ASN A 580 -45.92 45.89 -7.24
C ASN A 580 -44.81 45.03 -6.62
N THR A 581 -45.15 44.27 -5.57
CA THR A 581 -44.22 43.35 -4.92
C THR A 581 -43.79 42.24 -5.89
N TRP A 582 -44.74 41.66 -6.64
CA TRP A 582 -44.43 40.62 -7.63
C TRP A 582 -43.44 41.11 -8.70
N VAL A 583 -43.64 42.31 -9.23
CA VAL A 583 -42.73 42.89 -10.24
C VAL A 583 -41.34 43.14 -9.67
N LYS A 584 -41.22 43.58 -8.41
CA LYS A 584 -39.92 43.76 -7.75
C LYS A 584 -39.17 42.44 -7.58
N VAL A 585 -39.84 41.41 -7.08
CA VAL A 585 -39.27 40.06 -6.91
C VAL A 585 -38.83 39.50 -8.25
N ARG A 586 -39.68 39.59 -9.27
CA ARG A 586 -39.34 39.15 -10.63
C ARG A 586 -38.08 39.85 -11.14
N ALA A 587 -38.07 41.18 -11.10
CA ALA A 587 -36.96 41.97 -11.63
C ALA A 587 -35.65 41.70 -10.88
N MET A 588 -35.70 41.50 -9.56
CA MET A 588 -34.55 41.10 -8.76
C MET A 588 -33.93 39.79 -9.28
N ILE A 589 -34.76 38.74 -9.41
CA ILE A 589 -34.30 37.41 -9.82
C ILE A 589 -33.84 37.43 -11.29
N GLU A 590 -34.57 38.10 -12.17
CA GLU A 590 -34.16 38.27 -13.58
C GLU A 590 -32.80 38.95 -13.69
N ASN A 591 -32.57 40.04 -12.94
CA ASN A 591 -31.28 40.74 -12.97
C ASN A 591 -30.14 39.84 -12.50
N PHE A 592 -30.35 39.04 -11.46
CA PHE A 592 -29.36 38.06 -11.00
C PHE A 592 -29.03 37.03 -12.07
N LEU A 593 -30.04 36.41 -12.68
CA LEU A 593 -29.85 35.41 -13.73
C LEU A 593 -29.23 36.00 -15.01
N ILE A 594 -29.47 37.28 -15.31
CA ILE A 594 -28.76 38.00 -16.38
C ILE A 594 -27.25 38.08 -16.08
N LEU A 595 -26.86 38.35 -14.84
CA LEU A 595 -25.44 38.39 -14.45
C LEU A 595 -24.81 37.00 -14.61
N GLN A 596 -25.49 35.94 -14.17
CA GLN A 596 -25.02 34.56 -14.33
C GLN A 596 -24.93 34.15 -15.82
N TRP A 597 -25.90 34.55 -16.65
CA TRP A 597 -25.86 34.34 -18.09
C TRP A 597 -24.69 35.07 -18.75
N ARG A 598 -24.45 36.33 -18.39
CA ARG A 598 -23.29 37.11 -18.90
C ARG A 598 -21.94 36.52 -18.47
N ALA A 599 -21.90 35.87 -17.30
CA ALA A 599 -20.72 35.13 -16.83
C ALA A 599 -20.53 33.78 -17.55
N GLY A 600 -21.48 33.37 -18.40
CA GLY A 600 -21.42 32.12 -19.16
C GLY A 600 -21.95 30.89 -18.42
N ALA A 601 -22.64 31.07 -17.29
CA ALA A 601 -23.21 29.97 -16.51
C ALA A 601 -24.44 29.34 -17.16
N LEU A 602 -25.21 30.15 -17.89
CA LEU A 602 -26.46 29.75 -18.53
C LEU A 602 -26.30 29.68 -20.06
N ALA A 603 -26.88 28.64 -20.66
CA ALA A 603 -26.83 28.37 -22.09
C ALA A 603 -27.95 29.11 -22.84
N GLY A 604 -27.61 29.77 -23.94
CA GLY A 604 -28.57 30.46 -24.80
C GLY A 604 -27.97 31.72 -25.41
N ALA A 605 -28.33 32.03 -26.66
CA ALA A 605 -27.82 33.23 -27.32
C ALA A 605 -28.49 34.51 -26.81
N LYS A 606 -29.64 34.39 -26.14
CA LYS A 606 -30.39 35.48 -25.52
C LYS A 606 -30.90 35.08 -24.13
N PRO A 607 -31.11 36.02 -23.20
CA PRO A 607 -31.60 35.72 -21.85
C PRO A 607 -32.89 34.90 -21.84
N GLU A 608 -33.83 35.16 -22.76
CA GLU A 608 -35.14 34.49 -22.80
C GLU A 608 -35.04 33.01 -23.25
N GLN A 609 -33.90 32.61 -23.83
CA GLN A 609 -33.59 31.21 -24.13
C GLN A 609 -32.88 30.52 -22.96
N ALA A 610 -32.23 31.31 -22.09
CA ALA A 610 -31.38 30.83 -21.02
C ALA A 610 -32.13 30.65 -19.69
N PHE A 611 -33.09 31.52 -19.40
CA PHE A 611 -33.93 31.40 -18.21
C PHE A 611 -35.28 32.09 -18.38
N TYR A 612 -36.21 31.80 -17.47
CA TYR A 612 -37.45 32.56 -17.30
C TYR A 612 -37.77 32.73 -15.82
N VAL A 613 -38.44 33.83 -15.48
CA VAL A 613 -39.01 34.09 -14.15
C VAL A 613 -40.46 34.51 -14.34
N ARG A 614 -41.40 33.76 -13.77
CA ARG A 614 -42.84 34.01 -13.88
C ARG A 614 -43.43 34.24 -12.50
N VAL A 615 -44.22 35.30 -12.37
CA VAL A 615 -44.97 35.63 -11.16
C VAL A 615 -46.13 36.55 -11.51
N GLY A 616 -47.34 36.16 -11.14
CA GLY A 616 -48.53 36.99 -11.29
C GLY A 616 -49.85 36.23 -11.24
N LEU A 617 -50.94 36.96 -11.02
CA LEU A 617 -52.31 36.45 -11.06
C LEU A 617 -52.67 35.97 -12.47
N GLY A 618 -53.12 34.73 -12.60
CA GLY A 618 -53.42 34.08 -13.88
C GLY A 618 -52.17 33.63 -14.65
N GLN A 619 -50.97 33.77 -14.06
CA GLN A 619 -49.71 33.23 -14.59
C GLN A 619 -49.22 32.07 -13.72
N THR A 620 -48.88 32.34 -12.45
CA THR A 620 -48.40 31.35 -11.48
C THR A 620 -49.28 31.25 -10.23
N MET A 621 -50.19 32.21 -10.05
CA MET A 621 -51.07 32.30 -8.89
C MET A 621 -52.53 32.41 -9.31
N THR A 622 -53.40 31.82 -8.50
CA THR A 622 -54.86 32.00 -8.54
C THR A 622 -55.29 33.08 -7.54
N ALA A 623 -56.56 33.51 -7.61
CA ALA A 623 -57.12 34.41 -6.60
C ALA A 623 -57.14 33.77 -5.20
N MET A 624 -57.24 32.43 -5.12
CA MET A 624 -57.18 31.71 -3.85
C MET A 624 -55.78 31.75 -3.25
N ASP A 625 -54.72 31.57 -4.06
CA ASP A 625 -53.34 31.68 -3.59
C ASP A 625 -53.09 33.06 -2.94
N ILE A 626 -53.58 34.13 -3.56
CA ILE A 626 -53.45 35.49 -3.02
C ILE A 626 -54.25 35.64 -1.72
N PHE A 627 -55.47 35.10 -1.67
CA PHE A 627 -56.30 35.13 -0.46
C PHE A 627 -55.66 34.35 0.70
N GLU A 628 -54.98 33.25 0.41
CA GLU A 628 -54.20 32.46 1.36
C GLU A 628 -52.83 33.10 1.69
N GLY A 629 -52.49 34.24 1.09
CA GLY A 629 -51.23 34.94 1.34
C GLY A 629 -50.00 34.31 0.68
N LYS A 630 -50.18 33.44 -0.33
CA LYS A 630 -49.10 32.79 -1.07
C LYS A 630 -48.65 33.64 -2.25
N MET A 631 -47.34 33.65 -2.49
CA MET A 631 -46.71 34.24 -3.68
C MET A 631 -45.90 33.16 -4.40
N ASN A 632 -46.43 32.63 -5.50
CA ASN A 632 -45.77 31.55 -6.26
C ASN A 632 -44.90 32.15 -7.37
N VAL A 633 -43.58 31.93 -7.30
CA VAL A 633 -42.61 32.33 -8.31
C VAL A 633 -42.10 31.08 -9.02
N GLU A 634 -42.24 31.02 -10.34
CA GLU A 634 -41.74 29.92 -11.16
C GLU A 634 -40.47 30.36 -11.88
N ILE A 635 -39.36 29.65 -11.66
CA ILE A 635 -38.04 29.96 -12.21
C ILE A 635 -37.56 28.75 -13.01
N GLY A 636 -37.20 28.95 -14.27
CA GLY A 636 -36.55 27.93 -15.09
C GLY A 636 -35.21 28.45 -15.61
N MET A 637 -34.19 27.59 -15.64
CA MET A 637 -32.84 27.94 -16.09
C MET A 637 -32.19 26.81 -16.89
N ALA A 638 -31.46 27.17 -17.94
CA ALA A 638 -30.71 26.25 -18.79
C ALA A 638 -29.21 26.36 -18.46
N VAL A 639 -28.72 25.54 -17.54
CA VAL A 639 -27.30 25.58 -17.11
C VAL A 639 -26.41 24.95 -18.18
N VAL A 640 -25.22 25.50 -18.39
CA VAL A 640 -24.23 24.95 -19.32
C VAL A 640 -23.81 23.54 -18.88
N ARG A 641 -23.84 22.60 -19.83
CA ARG A 641 -23.40 21.22 -19.62
C ARG A 641 -21.96 21.03 -20.12
N PRO A 642 -21.13 20.23 -19.43
CA PRO A 642 -19.78 19.94 -19.88
C PRO A 642 -19.77 19.05 -21.13
N ALA A 643 -18.78 19.24 -21.99
CA ALA A 643 -18.50 18.33 -23.10
C ALA A 643 -17.62 17.18 -22.60
N GLU A 644 -18.22 16.02 -22.32
CA GLU A 644 -17.52 14.83 -21.81
C GLU A 644 -16.84 14.02 -22.92
N PHE A 645 -17.41 14.01 -24.13
CA PHE A 645 -16.90 13.22 -25.26
C PHE A 645 -16.58 14.11 -26.47
N ILE A 646 -15.40 13.91 -27.05
CA ILE A 646 -14.99 14.53 -28.31
C ILE A 646 -14.75 13.42 -29.33
N ILE A 647 -15.62 13.32 -30.35
CA ILE A 647 -15.56 12.27 -31.37
C ILE A 647 -14.97 12.88 -32.66
N LEU A 648 -13.73 12.53 -32.97
CA LEU A 648 -13.06 12.95 -34.22
C LEU A 648 -13.42 11.98 -35.34
N LYS A 649 -14.07 12.49 -36.40
CA LYS A 649 -14.43 11.72 -37.59
C LYS A 649 -13.53 12.12 -38.75
N PHE A 650 -12.58 11.26 -39.10
CA PHE A 650 -11.70 11.47 -40.24
C PHE A 650 -12.34 10.92 -41.51
N SER A 651 -12.25 11.69 -42.60
CA SER A 651 -12.60 11.22 -43.95
C SER A 651 -11.48 11.58 -44.89
N HIS A 652 -11.09 10.63 -45.75
CA HIS A 652 -10.11 10.90 -46.80
C HIS A 652 -10.81 11.65 -47.93
N LYS A 653 -10.57 12.96 -48.03
CA LYS A 653 -11.04 13.76 -49.15
C LYS A 653 -10.09 13.55 -50.33
N MET A 654 -10.59 13.01 -51.44
CA MET A 654 -9.80 12.88 -52.67
C MET A 654 -9.42 14.26 -53.20
N GLN A 655 -8.23 14.35 -53.78
CA GLN A 655 -7.74 15.57 -54.42
C GLN A 655 -8.69 15.99 -55.55
N GLU A 656 -9.27 17.19 -55.44
CA GLU A 656 -10.26 17.71 -56.40
C GLU A 656 -9.63 18.40 -57.62
N SER A 657 -8.29 18.45 -57.70
CA SER A 657 -7.51 18.83 -58.88
C SER A 657 -6.04 18.43 -58.75
#